data_AF-A0A4Y8V650-F1
#
_entry.id   AF-A0A4Y8V650-F1
#
_cell.length_a   1.000
_cell.length_b   1.000
_cell.length_c   1.000
_cell.angle_alpha   90.00
_cell.angle_beta   90.00
_cell.angle_gamma   90.00
#
_symmetry.space_group_name_H-M   'P 1'
#
loop_
_entity.id
_entity.type
_entity.pdbx_description
1 polymer ?
#
loop_
_entity_poly.entity_id
_entity_poly.type
_entity_poly.pdbx_seq_one_letter_code
_entity_poly.pdbx_strand_id
1 'polypeptide(L)'
;MLCSFDGANQMTDSALRGVNKVKGTLKNMSLLGLAIGLASCAAFDAQQGDLIPELQPRQSSAVAASSTASGIELLAVGDEQIDNERIALIDEINRDGRRSGIQPYREVAPAPVQQPSEDIVALNYEQADLRDILAELADTLDISMVIDPIIADKVSLRTAQNRPLNYQDIWPLLRLLVRENGILLEQVGNVWYARKAVTNIPLEITTPDVTGISSRVMQITPLTHVSSASAIELLAPLLQPDGSVTRIANSNTVAVTATPAQLTRVNELLDLIDDDPFQNQGIQLYPLSNASATDVAQELKDLLTLIEGASPAYQVQGLDRINALLVTAPATRGFDEITRWIRILDADRQEQAEQLFQYRVKNLNAVDLATTLTEVFQREESAEPSGLLTESAQAADPANPLVTIIDSAFTSAMPSTAANAVSVAISANIQVTIVADEPTNSLLIRANPRDYRQLLATISQLDVAPLQVMINAVIAQIVLSDDSSFGVDWSRVLENAASGSVTNVSTGFLPTPRTGETSGLGGLLFNRAFIDGAARVDATLEAIAVNNDVRLLARPSLTVINNMEGLIRIGAEVPVQLGETIGVGGSSTTNIQYRPTGIELNITPRINDDGVVNLTIRQELSSVSESSGVGNNPIFENQEIETTVVVRDGENVVLGGLIQSSNNSFNTGVPGLNRVPGLGRLFSYQRDNNERRELFIVLRPEIVNLNSQNDANFRAILSRFEMAAELIDGQ
;
A
#
# COMPACT_ATOMS: atom_id res chain seq x y z
N MET A 1 49.04 22.23 27.53
CA MET A 1 50.24 22.21 28.39
C MET A 1 49.96 21.22 29.51
N LEU A 2 50.51 20.00 29.43
CA LEU A 2 50.38 18.88 30.40
C LEU A 2 48.92 18.34 30.56
N CYS A 3 48.56 17.05 30.47
CA CYS A 3 49.16 15.79 30.97
C CYS A 3 49.15 15.73 32.52
N SER A 4 48.87 14.62 33.22
CA SER A 4 48.58 13.22 32.83
C SER A 4 48.35 12.37 34.11
N PHE A 5 47.47 11.35 34.07
CA PHE A 5 47.40 10.21 35.04
C PHE A 5 47.08 10.61 36.52
N ASP A 6 46.79 9.72 37.47
CA ASP A 6 46.80 8.24 37.52
C ASP A 6 45.64 7.68 38.38
N GLY A 7 45.44 6.37 38.41
CA GLY A 7 44.38 5.69 39.18
C GLY A 7 44.87 4.93 40.42
N ALA A 8 44.14 3.84 40.73
CA ALA A 8 44.43 2.77 41.70
C ALA A 8 44.06 2.94 43.20
N ASN A 9 42.90 2.36 43.53
CA ASN A 9 42.74 1.20 44.43
C ASN A 9 43.10 1.26 45.95
N GLN A 10 42.05 0.98 46.74
CA GLN A 10 41.98 0.00 47.84
C GLN A 10 42.57 0.27 49.25
N MET A 11 41.96 -0.49 50.17
CA MET A 11 42.37 -0.92 51.52
C MET A 11 41.93 -0.13 52.77
N THR A 12 40.82 -0.64 53.32
CA THR A 12 40.65 -1.18 54.69
C THR A 12 40.70 -0.27 55.93
N ASP A 13 39.54 -0.28 56.61
CA ASP A 13 39.36 -0.72 58.01
C ASP A 13 39.87 0.19 59.15
N SER A 14 38.92 0.71 59.96
CA SER A 14 39.01 0.64 61.42
C SER A 14 37.80 1.21 62.17
N ALA A 15 37.53 0.59 63.34
CA ALA A 15 36.76 1.04 64.51
C ALA A 15 35.22 1.17 64.38
N LEU A 16 34.38 0.35 65.02
CA LEU A 16 34.23 -0.01 66.46
C LEU A 16 33.66 1.08 67.37
N ARG A 17 32.33 1.03 67.60
CA ARG A 17 31.56 1.23 68.86
C ARG A 17 30.08 1.55 68.50
N GLY A 18 29.05 1.02 69.14
CA GLY A 18 29.00 -0.06 70.14
C GLY A 18 27.63 -0.17 70.83
N VAL A 19 27.20 -1.42 71.09
CA VAL A 19 26.46 -1.87 72.29
C VAL A 19 25.18 -1.11 72.74
N ASN A 20 24.00 -1.68 72.47
CA ASN A 20 23.09 -2.24 73.49
C ASN A 20 21.92 -2.98 72.81
N LYS A 21 21.73 -4.30 72.95
CA LYS A 21 21.10 -5.02 74.09
C LYS A 21 19.65 -4.61 74.41
N VAL A 22 18.70 -5.41 73.92
CA VAL A 22 17.44 -5.72 74.64
C VAL A 22 17.23 -7.24 74.62
N LYS A 23 16.73 -7.80 75.72
CA LYS A 23 16.44 -9.23 75.90
C LYS A 23 15.00 -9.55 75.47
N GLY A 24 14.76 -10.75 74.94
CA GLY A 24 13.41 -11.25 74.64
C GLY A 24 13.36 -12.78 74.58
N THR A 25 13.38 -13.44 75.75
CA THR A 25 13.27 -14.91 75.88
C THR A 25 11.82 -15.35 76.06
N LEU A 26 11.36 -16.36 75.30
CA LEU A 26 10.38 -17.41 75.66
C LEU A 26 10.32 -18.37 74.45
N LYS A 27 10.66 -19.68 74.49
CA LYS A 27 10.22 -20.83 75.30
C LYS A 27 9.49 -21.84 74.38
N ASN A 28 10.26 -22.84 73.94
CA ASN A 28 9.92 -24.26 73.78
C ASN A 28 8.44 -24.68 73.76
N MET A 29 8.03 -25.31 72.65
CA MET A 29 7.22 -26.53 72.65
C MET A 29 7.81 -27.55 71.65
N SER A 30 7.49 -28.82 71.85
CA SER A 30 8.23 -29.98 71.32
C SER A 30 7.32 -31.09 70.79
N LEU A 31 7.87 -31.98 69.93
CA LEU A 31 7.30 -33.27 69.47
C LEU A 31 6.08 -33.11 68.53
N LEU A 32 5.86 -33.95 67.51
CA LEU A 32 6.20 -35.37 67.30
C LEU A 32 6.49 -35.61 65.79
N GLY A 33 7.48 -36.41 65.35
CA GLY A 33 7.31 -37.81 64.87
C GLY A 33 6.30 -37.97 63.71
N LEU A 34 6.64 -38.50 62.52
CA LEU A 34 7.21 -39.83 62.22
C LEU A 34 7.76 -39.90 60.76
N ALA A 35 8.46 -40.97 60.37
CA ALA A 35 9.02 -41.19 59.03
C ALA A 35 8.71 -42.58 58.44
N ILE A 36 9.06 -42.77 57.16
CA ILE A 36 9.24 -44.03 56.38
C ILE A 36 8.00 -44.64 55.70
N GLY A 37 8.16 -44.94 54.40
CA GLY A 37 7.31 -45.86 53.61
C GLY A 37 7.86 -46.06 52.17
N LEU A 38 8.34 -47.27 51.85
CA LEU A 38 8.89 -47.69 50.53
C LEU A 38 8.00 -48.76 49.87
N ALA A 39 7.91 -48.75 48.52
CA ALA A 39 7.71 -49.87 47.55
C ALA A 39 7.07 -49.30 46.27
N SER A 40 7.45 -49.56 45.00
CA SER A 40 8.04 -50.72 44.28
C SER A 40 7.04 -51.76 43.74
N CYS A 41 6.84 -51.75 42.41
CA CYS A 41 6.64 -52.88 41.47
C CYS A 41 6.53 -52.28 40.03
N ALA A 42 7.43 -52.56 39.07
CA ALA A 42 7.57 -53.78 38.23
C ALA A 42 6.55 -53.80 37.05
N ALA A 43 6.87 -54.17 35.79
CA ALA A 43 8.05 -54.84 35.22
C ALA A 43 8.19 -54.70 33.67
N PHE A 44 9.37 -55.06 33.12
CA PHE A 44 9.63 -55.69 31.79
C PHE A 44 9.40 -54.88 30.47
N ASP A 45 10.21 -55.02 29.39
CA ASP A 45 11.47 -55.77 29.17
C ASP A 45 12.29 -55.24 27.96
N ALA A 46 13.55 -55.71 27.84
CA ALA A 46 14.44 -55.95 26.68
C ALA A 46 14.11 -55.39 25.25
N GLN A 47 15.07 -55.07 24.36
CA GLN A 47 16.53 -55.29 24.37
C GLN A 47 17.31 -54.36 23.40
N GLN A 48 18.60 -54.26 23.68
CA GLN A 48 19.73 -53.73 22.87
C GLN A 48 19.71 -54.11 21.37
N GLY A 49 20.39 -53.38 20.46
CA GLY A 49 21.20 -52.16 20.63
C GLY A 49 22.09 -51.86 19.41
N ASP A 50 22.72 -50.68 19.42
CA ASP A 50 23.99 -50.27 18.77
C ASP A 50 24.45 -50.94 17.44
N LEU A 51 24.57 -50.13 16.36
CA LEU A 51 25.86 -49.61 15.85
C LEU A 51 25.72 -48.83 14.52
N ILE A 52 26.41 -47.68 14.45
CA ILE A 52 26.74 -46.85 13.26
C ILE A 52 28.18 -47.32 12.84
N PRO A 53 28.67 -47.39 11.57
CA PRO A 53 28.70 -46.25 10.63
C PRO A 53 28.79 -46.45 9.08
N GLU A 54 28.31 -45.41 8.37
CA GLU A 54 28.94 -44.68 7.23
C GLU A 54 29.37 -45.36 5.88
N LEU A 55 29.44 -44.49 4.85
CA LEU A 55 30.15 -44.59 3.54
C LEU A 55 29.46 -45.21 2.30
N GLN A 56 28.73 -44.34 1.58
CA GLN A 56 29.07 -43.84 0.21
C GLN A 56 29.16 -44.81 -1.02
N PRO A 57 29.23 -44.32 -2.29
CA PRO A 57 28.28 -44.77 -3.32
C PRO A 57 28.90 -45.47 -4.55
N ARG A 58 28.06 -46.06 -5.43
CA ARG A 58 28.17 -45.94 -6.92
C ARG A 58 27.09 -46.71 -7.73
N GLN A 59 26.54 -45.99 -8.71
CA GLN A 59 26.33 -46.32 -10.15
C GLN A 59 25.84 -47.71 -10.64
N SER A 60 24.93 -47.63 -11.63
CA SER A 60 24.68 -48.58 -12.75
C SER A 60 24.21 -50.00 -12.38
N SER A 61 23.18 -50.60 -12.98
CA SER A 61 22.84 -50.64 -14.41
C SER A 61 21.41 -51.15 -14.63
N ALA A 62 20.85 -50.98 -15.84
CA ALA A 62 19.50 -51.41 -16.18
C ALA A 62 19.33 -52.93 -16.33
N VAL A 63 18.20 -53.46 -15.87
CA VAL A 63 17.53 -54.67 -16.41
C VAL A 63 16.02 -54.42 -16.36
N ALA A 64 15.32 -54.67 -17.46
CA ALA A 64 13.87 -54.57 -17.53
C ALA A 64 13.19 -55.78 -16.86
N ALA A 65 12.14 -55.52 -16.08
CA ALA A 65 11.19 -56.54 -15.65
C ALA A 65 9.78 -55.94 -15.59
N SER A 66 8.91 -56.38 -16.49
CA SER A 66 7.50 -56.02 -16.50
C SER A 66 6.74 -56.75 -15.39
N SER A 67 6.12 -56.00 -14.48
CA SER A 67 5.10 -56.53 -13.56
C SER A 67 3.94 -55.56 -13.45
N THR A 68 2.79 -55.95 -13.99
CA THR A 68 1.52 -55.26 -13.83
C THR A 68 1.10 -55.23 -12.35
N ALA A 69 0.90 -54.03 -11.80
CA ALA A 69 0.19 -53.83 -10.55
C ALA A 69 -0.80 -52.67 -10.73
N SER A 70 -2.08 -53.00 -10.85
CA SER A 70 -3.18 -52.04 -10.98
C SER A 70 -3.41 -51.31 -9.66
N GLY A 71 -2.75 -50.16 -9.50
CA GLY A 71 -3.10 -49.13 -8.53
C GLY A 71 -4.07 -48.11 -9.13
N ILE A 72 -4.95 -47.54 -8.30
CA ILE A 72 -5.96 -46.58 -8.75
C ILE A 72 -5.29 -45.22 -8.91
N GLU A 73 -4.99 -44.82 -10.15
CA GLU A 73 -4.63 -43.44 -10.49
C GLU A 73 -5.83 -42.67 -11.05
N LEU A 74 -6.06 -41.51 -10.46
CA LEU A 74 -7.18 -40.64 -10.71
C LEU A 74 -6.79 -39.61 -11.78
N LEU A 75 -7.37 -39.75 -12.98
CA LEU A 75 -7.55 -38.67 -13.98
C LEU A 75 -6.31 -37.77 -14.26
N ALA A 76 -5.27 -38.33 -14.88
CA ALA A 76 -4.13 -37.57 -15.42
C ALA A 76 -3.87 -37.81 -16.94
N VAL A 77 -4.80 -38.46 -17.64
CA VAL A 77 -4.61 -38.93 -19.04
C VAL A 77 -5.04 -37.87 -20.08
N GLY A 78 -5.49 -36.69 -19.65
CA GLY A 78 -5.93 -35.60 -20.54
C GLY A 78 -4.80 -34.75 -21.11
N ASP A 79 -3.92 -34.25 -20.23
CA ASP A 79 -2.96 -33.21 -20.61
C ASP A 79 -1.81 -33.74 -21.49
N GLU A 80 -1.24 -34.92 -21.19
CA GLU A 80 -0.14 -35.47 -22.01
C GLU A 80 -0.53 -35.70 -23.47
N GLN A 81 -1.79 -36.02 -23.78
CA GLN A 81 -2.21 -36.17 -25.18
C GLN A 81 -2.33 -34.82 -25.89
N ILE A 82 -2.86 -33.81 -25.20
CA ILE A 82 -3.03 -32.44 -25.73
C ILE A 82 -1.66 -31.78 -25.96
N ASP A 83 -0.70 -31.96 -25.05
CA ASP A 83 0.64 -31.40 -25.19
C ASP A 83 1.42 -32.05 -26.34
N ASN A 84 1.31 -33.37 -26.53
CA ASN A 84 1.94 -34.05 -27.66
C ASN A 84 1.34 -33.62 -29.02
N GLU A 85 0.02 -33.45 -29.13
CA GLU A 85 -0.61 -32.90 -30.34
C GLU A 85 -0.19 -31.44 -30.58
N ARG A 86 -0.11 -30.62 -29.53
CA ARG A 86 0.39 -29.24 -29.60
C ARG A 86 1.84 -29.17 -30.08
N ILE A 87 2.73 -30.02 -29.57
CA ILE A 87 4.15 -30.08 -29.97
C ILE A 87 4.28 -30.48 -31.44
N ALA A 88 3.50 -31.47 -31.91
CA ALA A 88 3.49 -31.87 -33.31
C ALA A 88 3.06 -30.72 -34.26
N LEU A 89 2.08 -29.92 -33.86
CA LEU A 89 1.64 -28.74 -34.61
C LEU A 89 2.70 -27.62 -34.60
N ILE A 90 3.45 -27.45 -33.51
CA ILE A 90 4.56 -26.50 -33.43
C ILE A 90 5.70 -26.90 -34.39
N ASP A 91 6.06 -28.19 -34.44
CA ASP A 91 7.08 -28.68 -35.37
C ASP A 91 6.66 -28.64 -36.85
N GLU A 92 5.35 -28.69 -37.17
CA GLU A 92 4.87 -28.45 -38.54
C GLU A 92 5.03 -26.99 -38.99
N ILE A 93 4.98 -26.05 -38.04
CA ILE A 93 5.17 -24.60 -38.23
C ILE A 93 6.67 -24.26 -38.31
N ASN A 94 7.50 -24.91 -37.50
CA ASN A 94 8.95 -24.65 -37.41
C ASN A 94 9.68 -25.03 -38.72
N ARG A 95 10.18 -24.03 -39.45
CA ARG A 95 10.86 -24.21 -40.74
C ARG A 95 12.02 -23.23 -40.88
N ASP A 96 13.21 -23.71 -41.26
CA ASP A 96 14.41 -22.86 -41.39
C ASP A 96 14.54 -22.15 -42.76
N GLY A 97 13.53 -22.31 -43.63
CA GLY A 97 13.55 -21.87 -45.01
C GLY A 97 14.48 -22.70 -45.92
N ARG A 98 14.43 -22.44 -47.22
CA ARG A 98 15.27 -23.07 -48.25
C ARG A 98 15.95 -21.98 -49.07
N ARG A 99 17.21 -22.21 -49.41
CA ARG A 99 17.94 -21.31 -50.32
C ARG A 99 17.58 -21.65 -51.76
N SER A 100 16.97 -20.70 -52.47
CA SER A 100 16.72 -20.85 -53.91
C SER A 100 18.06 -21.03 -54.67
N GLY A 101 18.14 -22.05 -55.51
CA GLY A 101 19.36 -22.45 -56.20
C GLY A 101 19.56 -21.67 -57.51
N ILE A 102 20.35 -20.61 -57.46
CA ILE A 102 20.52 -19.70 -58.60
C ILE A 102 21.42 -20.32 -59.68
N GLN A 103 20.86 -20.56 -60.87
CA GLN A 103 21.62 -20.84 -62.09
C GLN A 103 22.06 -19.49 -62.70
N PRO A 104 23.36 -19.16 -62.83
CA PRO A 104 23.78 -17.86 -63.34
C PRO A 104 23.56 -17.74 -64.84
N TYR A 105 22.78 -16.74 -65.27
CA TYR A 105 22.61 -16.40 -66.69
C TYR A 105 23.96 -16.14 -67.38
N ARG A 106 24.11 -16.64 -68.60
CA ARG A 106 25.25 -16.35 -69.47
C ARG A 106 24.75 -16.09 -70.89
N GLU A 107 25.12 -14.93 -71.42
CA GLU A 107 24.87 -14.59 -72.82
C GLU A 107 25.60 -15.59 -73.74
N VAL A 108 24.87 -16.18 -74.69
CA VAL A 108 25.40 -17.19 -75.61
C VAL A 108 25.84 -16.52 -76.91
N ALA A 109 27.14 -16.57 -77.20
CA ALA A 109 27.67 -16.07 -78.48
C ALA A 109 27.15 -16.92 -79.67
N PRO A 110 26.74 -16.30 -80.79
CA PRO A 110 26.23 -17.03 -81.95
C PRO A 110 27.32 -17.89 -82.61
N ALA A 111 27.02 -19.17 -82.84
CA ALA A 111 27.91 -20.09 -83.54
C ALA A 111 27.94 -19.82 -85.06
N PRO A 112 29.10 -20.01 -85.73
CA PRO A 112 29.19 -19.87 -87.18
C PRO A 112 28.45 -21.01 -87.91
N VAL A 113 27.58 -20.64 -88.85
CA VAL A 113 26.81 -21.58 -89.70
C VAL A 113 27.52 -21.75 -91.05
N GLN A 114 27.41 -22.93 -91.65
CA GLN A 114 27.91 -23.23 -93.00
C GLN A 114 26.76 -23.09 -94.03
N GLN A 115 27.04 -22.48 -95.18
CA GLN A 115 26.13 -22.26 -96.32
C GLN A 115 25.96 -23.54 -97.20
N PRO A 116 25.04 -23.59 -98.20
CA PRO A 116 24.06 -22.59 -98.67
C PRO A 116 22.61 -23.12 -98.90
N SER A 117 21.70 -22.22 -99.33
CA SER A 117 20.72 -22.50 -100.39
C SER A 117 20.50 -21.26 -101.27
N GLU A 118 20.01 -21.46 -102.49
CA GLU A 118 19.90 -20.44 -103.55
C GLU A 118 18.73 -19.45 -103.35
N ASP A 119 18.90 -18.44 -102.50
CA ASP A 119 18.46 -17.07 -102.78
C ASP A 119 19.17 -16.13 -101.78
N ILE A 120 20.16 -15.36 -102.25
CA ILE A 120 21.13 -14.67 -101.36
C ILE A 120 21.11 -13.17 -101.62
N VAL A 121 20.43 -12.44 -100.74
CA VAL A 121 20.48 -10.97 -100.72
C VAL A 121 21.56 -10.53 -99.73
N ALA A 122 22.67 -10.00 -100.27
CA ALA A 122 23.76 -9.43 -99.49
C ALA A 122 23.65 -7.89 -99.48
N LEU A 123 23.26 -7.33 -98.35
CA LEU A 123 23.07 -5.89 -98.16
C LEU A 123 24.27 -5.32 -97.39
N ASN A 124 24.99 -4.38 -98.01
CA ASN A 124 26.10 -3.68 -97.38
C ASN A 124 26.05 -2.17 -97.69
N TYR A 125 25.43 -1.43 -96.79
CA TYR A 125 25.30 0.03 -96.84
C TYR A 125 26.09 0.65 -95.68
N GLU A 126 26.91 1.65 -95.99
CA GLU A 126 27.63 2.45 -94.99
C GLU A 126 27.12 3.88 -95.06
N GLN A 127 26.42 4.33 -94.01
CA GLN A 127 25.83 5.68 -93.87
C GLN A 127 24.94 6.13 -95.05
N ALA A 128 24.26 5.18 -95.70
CA ALA A 128 23.30 5.49 -96.76
C ALA A 128 22.03 6.13 -96.19
N ASP A 129 21.37 6.95 -97.01
CA ASP A 129 20.11 7.59 -96.63
C ASP A 129 19.02 6.51 -96.57
N LEU A 130 18.30 6.43 -95.45
CA LEU A 130 17.33 5.35 -95.20
C LEU A 130 16.26 5.25 -96.30
N ARG A 131 15.90 6.36 -96.94
CA ARG A 131 14.94 6.40 -98.05
C ARG A 131 15.32 5.48 -99.21
N ASP A 132 16.60 5.41 -99.55
CA ASP A 132 17.09 4.61 -100.67
C ASP A 132 17.06 3.11 -100.30
N ILE A 133 17.46 2.79 -99.07
CA ILE A 133 17.35 1.42 -98.51
C ILE A 133 15.87 0.98 -98.45
N LEU A 134 14.94 1.85 -98.04
CA LEU A 134 13.51 1.52 -97.99
C LEU A 134 12.92 1.31 -99.38
N ALA A 135 13.36 2.04 -100.40
CA ALA A 135 12.94 1.83 -101.78
C ALA A 135 13.44 0.48 -102.30
N GLU A 136 14.73 0.17 -102.14
CA GLU A 136 15.31 -1.08 -102.62
C GLU A 136 14.75 -2.30 -101.88
N LEU A 137 14.52 -2.21 -100.56
CA LEU A 137 13.83 -3.26 -99.80
C LEU A 137 12.35 -3.42 -100.21
N ALA A 138 11.65 -2.33 -100.56
CA ALA A 138 10.28 -2.40 -101.04
C ALA A 138 10.19 -3.07 -102.42
N ASP A 139 11.12 -2.75 -103.33
CA ASP A 139 11.26 -3.39 -104.64
C ASP A 139 11.58 -4.89 -104.50
N THR A 140 12.47 -5.29 -103.58
CA THR A 140 12.75 -6.73 -103.33
C THR A 140 11.57 -7.51 -102.74
N LEU A 141 10.54 -6.84 -102.23
CA LEU A 141 9.35 -7.44 -101.61
C LEU A 141 8.08 -7.31 -102.48
N ASP A 142 8.21 -6.79 -103.71
CA ASP A 142 7.10 -6.46 -104.62
C ASP A 142 6.01 -5.56 -103.97
N ILE A 143 6.39 -4.66 -103.05
CA ILE A 143 5.44 -3.79 -102.33
C ILE A 143 5.50 -2.32 -102.79
N SER A 144 4.34 -1.75 -103.11
CA SER A 144 4.23 -0.31 -103.37
C SER A 144 4.35 0.50 -102.08
N MET A 145 5.37 1.35 -101.97
CA MET A 145 5.58 2.24 -100.81
C MET A 145 5.64 3.72 -101.20
N VAL A 146 4.99 4.57 -100.41
CA VAL A 146 5.13 6.04 -100.44
C VAL A 146 5.95 6.45 -99.22
N ILE A 147 7.09 7.10 -99.45
CA ILE A 147 8.04 7.50 -98.42
C ILE A 147 7.94 9.01 -98.18
N ASP A 148 7.68 9.42 -96.95
CA ASP A 148 7.59 10.83 -96.53
C ASP A 148 8.96 11.53 -96.70
N PRO A 149 9.03 12.70 -97.38
CA PRO A 149 10.29 13.42 -97.61
C PRO A 149 11.00 13.91 -96.34
N ILE A 150 10.33 13.90 -95.17
CA ILE A 150 10.91 14.29 -93.87
C ILE A 150 11.92 13.23 -93.35
N ILE A 151 11.91 12.01 -93.91
CA ILE A 151 12.83 10.93 -93.52
C ILE A 151 14.24 11.22 -94.09
N ALA A 152 15.17 11.64 -93.23
CA ALA A 152 16.55 11.95 -93.61
C ALA A 152 17.59 11.24 -92.71
N ASP A 153 17.17 10.17 -92.04
CA ASP A 153 18.01 9.39 -91.14
C ASP A 153 18.98 8.51 -91.92
N LYS A 154 20.21 8.36 -91.40
CA LYS A 154 21.28 7.59 -92.04
C LYS A 154 21.49 6.26 -91.34
N VAL A 155 21.56 5.18 -92.12
CA VAL A 155 21.68 3.82 -91.60
C VAL A 155 22.92 3.15 -92.17
N SER A 156 23.55 2.29 -91.36
CA SER A 156 24.59 1.37 -91.82
C SER A 156 24.11 -0.06 -91.57
N LEU A 157 24.01 -0.84 -92.63
CA LEU A 157 23.54 -2.22 -92.62
C LEU A 157 24.60 -3.10 -93.27
N ARG A 158 25.07 -4.14 -92.57
CA ARG A 158 26.05 -5.08 -93.09
C ARG A 158 25.62 -6.51 -92.79
N THR A 159 25.19 -7.24 -93.82
CA THR A 159 24.98 -8.69 -93.72
C THR A 159 26.32 -9.43 -93.72
N ALA A 160 26.44 -10.50 -92.92
CA ALA A 160 27.64 -11.33 -92.91
C ALA A 160 27.67 -12.26 -94.14
N GLN A 161 28.80 -12.36 -94.82
CA GLN A 161 28.92 -13.19 -96.04
C GLN A 161 28.51 -14.66 -95.84
N ASN A 162 28.71 -15.20 -94.63
CA ASN A 162 28.37 -16.58 -94.27
C ASN A 162 26.94 -16.73 -93.69
N ARG A 163 26.16 -15.65 -93.56
CA ARG A 163 24.78 -15.67 -93.08
C ARG A 163 23.92 -14.69 -93.92
N PRO A 164 23.49 -15.12 -95.12
CA PRO A 164 22.54 -14.38 -95.94
C PRO A 164 21.25 -14.04 -95.19
N LEU A 165 20.56 -13.00 -95.64
CA LEU A 165 19.14 -12.83 -95.33
C LEU A 165 18.33 -13.65 -96.34
N ASN A 166 17.39 -14.46 -95.85
CA ASN A 166 16.40 -15.09 -96.72
C ASN A 166 15.27 -14.09 -96.98
N TYR A 167 14.44 -14.33 -97.99
CA TYR A 167 13.26 -13.51 -98.29
C TYR A 167 12.35 -13.25 -97.06
N GLN A 168 12.24 -14.23 -96.16
CA GLN A 168 11.47 -14.14 -94.92
C GLN A 168 12.08 -13.17 -93.88
N ASP A 169 13.39 -12.92 -93.94
CA ASP A 169 14.13 -12.04 -93.02
C ASP A 169 14.11 -10.57 -93.47
N ILE A 170 13.81 -10.29 -94.75
CA ILE A 170 13.77 -8.95 -95.35
C ILE A 170 12.68 -8.07 -94.72
N TRP A 171 11.48 -8.60 -94.52
CA TRP A 171 10.36 -7.85 -93.93
C TRP A 171 10.55 -7.52 -92.43
N PRO A 172 11.01 -8.45 -91.57
CA PRO A 172 11.48 -8.12 -90.21
C PRO A 172 12.57 -7.04 -90.19
N LEU A 173 13.54 -7.11 -91.11
CA LEU A 173 14.62 -6.12 -91.20
C LEU A 173 14.11 -4.73 -91.60
N LEU A 174 13.25 -4.64 -92.63
CA LEU A 174 12.59 -3.40 -93.03
C LEU A 174 11.89 -2.75 -91.83
N ARG A 175 11.12 -3.52 -91.07
CA ARG A 175 10.42 -3.06 -89.85
C ARG A 175 11.38 -2.61 -88.75
N LEU A 176 12.53 -3.27 -88.60
CA LEU A 176 13.57 -2.86 -87.64
C LEU A 176 14.14 -1.48 -88.00
N LEU A 177 14.60 -1.30 -89.24
CA LEU A 177 15.22 -0.06 -89.71
C LEU A 177 14.24 1.13 -89.66
N VAL A 178 13.00 0.92 -90.09
CA VAL A 178 11.92 1.91 -89.99
C VAL A 178 11.70 2.34 -88.54
N ARG A 179 11.59 1.37 -87.61
CA ARG A 179 11.17 1.66 -86.23
C ARG A 179 12.27 2.28 -85.38
N GLU A 180 13.52 1.86 -85.55
CA GLU A 180 14.69 2.44 -84.86
C GLU A 180 14.80 3.95 -85.15
N ASN A 181 14.47 4.36 -86.37
CA ASN A 181 14.48 5.75 -86.82
C ASN A 181 13.15 6.52 -86.56
N GLY A 182 12.22 5.92 -85.80
CA GLY A 182 10.96 6.56 -85.40
C GLY A 182 9.92 6.71 -86.53
N ILE A 183 9.98 5.82 -87.53
CA ILE A 183 9.08 5.81 -88.69
C ILE A 183 7.97 4.78 -88.45
N LEU A 184 6.78 5.06 -88.98
CA LEU A 184 5.60 4.20 -88.97
C LEU A 184 5.27 3.80 -90.42
N LEU A 185 4.96 2.52 -90.62
CA LEU A 185 4.40 1.98 -91.86
C LEU A 185 2.89 1.80 -91.70
N GLU A 186 2.11 2.61 -92.40
CA GLU A 186 0.63 2.57 -92.42
C GLU A 186 0.15 1.97 -93.75
N GLN A 187 -0.68 0.92 -93.73
CA GLN A 187 -1.19 0.31 -94.96
C GLN A 187 -2.53 0.93 -95.37
N VAL A 188 -2.58 1.51 -96.58
CA VAL A 188 -3.81 2.05 -97.18
C VAL A 188 -4.08 1.32 -98.49
N GLY A 189 -4.94 0.30 -98.42
CA GLY A 189 -5.19 -0.60 -99.55
C GLY A 189 -3.96 -1.44 -99.90
N ASN A 190 -3.45 -1.29 -101.13
CA ASN A 190 -2.25 -1.99 -101.61
C ASN A 190 -0.97 -1.13 -101.58
N VAL A 191 -1.00 0.01 -100.87
CA VAL A 191 0.14 0.92 -100.76
C VAL A 191 0.49 1.11 -99.28
N TRP A 192 1.78 1.04 -98.97
CA TRP A 192 2.34 1.34 -97.64
C TRP A 192 2.79 2.80 -97.58
N TYR A 193 2.44 3.50 -96.52
CA TYR A 193 2.88 4.88 -96.27
C TYR A 193 3.90 4.90 -95.12
N ALA A 194 5.14 5.24 -95.42
CA ALA A 194 6.23 5.38 -94.45
C ALA A 194 6.34 6.85 -94.01
N ARG A 195 5.99 7.14 -92.75
CA ARG A 195 5.97 8.51 -92.17
C ARG A 195 6.64 8.57 -90.81
N LYS A 196 7.28 9.69 -90.44
CA LYS A 196 7.90 9.83 -89.11
C LYS A 196 6.81 10.06 -88.05
N ALA A 197 6.65 9.11 -87.11
CA ALA A 197 5.61 9.13 -86.08
C ALA A 197 5.98 8.22 -84.90
N VAL A 198 6.00 8.77 -83.68
CA VAL A 198 6.30 8.00 -82.46
C VAL A 198 5.02 7.34 -81.94
N THR A 199 4.90 6.03 -82.07
CA THR A 199 3.78 5.26 -81.53
C THR A 199 4.20 4.39 -80.35
N ASN A 200 3.59 4.61 -79.19
CA ASN A 200 3.80 3.81 -77.97
C ASN A 200 2.91 2.55 -77.89
N ILE A 201 2.09 2.30 -78.91
CA ILE A 201 1.27 1.09 -79.02
C ILE A 201 2.18 -0.09 -79.40
N PRO A 202 2.13 -1.22 -78.69
CA PRO A 202 2.88 -2.42 -79.07
C PRO A 202 2.30 -3.03 -80.36
N LEU A 203 3.19 -3.57 -81.21
CA LEU A 203 2.80 -4.27 -82.44
C LEU A 203 2.30 -5.70 -82.17
N GLU A 204 2.63 -6.22 -81.00
CA GLU A 204 2.45 -7.60 -80.58
C GLU A 204 2.31 -7.61 -79.06
N ILE A 205 1.25 -8.25 -78.56
CA ILE A 205 1.01 -8.47 -77.13
C ILE A 205 1.15 -9.97 -76.90
N THR A 206 1.98 -10.37 -75.95
CA THR A 206 2.31 -11.78 -75.69
C THR A 206 2.16 -12.16 -74.21
N THR A 207 2.12 -13.46 -73.97
CA THR A 207 2.25 -14.10 -72.64
C THR A 207 3.65 -14.72 -72.51
N PRO A 208 4.14 -15.04 -71.29
CA PRO A 208 5.51 -15.49 -71.07
C PRO A 208 5.94 -16.69 -71.94
N ASP A 209 5.03 -17.60 -72.24
CA ASP A 209 5.29 -18.82 -73.02
C ASP A 209 5.50 -18.61 -74.53
N VAL A 210 5.17 -17.42 -75.06
CA VAL A 210 5.15 -17.16 -76.50
C VAL A 210 6.17 -16.08 -76.87
N THR A 211 7.25 -16.50 -77.53
CA THR A 211 8.28 -15.58 -78.05
C THR A 211 7.73 -14.77 -79.22
N GLY A 212 7.50 -13.48 -79.02
CA GLY A 212 7.09 -12.57 -80.10
C GLY A 212 8.20 -12.35 -81.12
N ILE A 213 7.79 -12.17 -82.39
CA ILE A 213 8.71 -12.06 -83.54
C ILE A 213 9.05 -10.58 -83.83
N SER A 214 8.31 -9.63 -83.27
CA SER A 214 8.52 -8.20 -83.48
C SER A 214 9.65 -7.60 -82.63
N SER A 215 10.21 -6.48 -83.09
CA SER A 215 11.35 -5.79 -82.45
C SER A 215 11.08 -5.26 -81.04
N ARG A 216 9.81 -5.05 -80.67
CA ARG A 216 9.39 -4.64 -79.32
C ARG A 216 7.98 -5.13 -79.07
N VAL A 217 7.87 -6.05 -78.12
CA VAL A 217 6.68 -6.80 -77.72
C VAL A 217 6.22 -6.29 -76.35
N MET A 218 4.91 -6.24 -76.11
CA MET A 218 4.37 -6.05 -74.76
C MET A 218 4.01 -7.41 -74.17
N GLN A 219 4.76 -7.87 -73.19
CA GLN A 219 4.44 -9.08 -72.44
C GLN A 219 3.58 -8.74 -71.22
N ILE A 220 2.53 -9.51 -70.98
CA ILE A 220 1.70 -9.41 -69.78
C ILE A 220 2.06 -10.57 -68.86
N THR A 221 2.65 -10.26 -67.70
CA THR A 221 3.08 -11.24 -66.69
C THR A 221 2.28 -11.06 -65.40
N PRO A 222 1.53 -12.07 -64.92
CA PRO A 222 0.96 -12.07 -63.58
C PRO A 222 2.05 -12.36 -62.54
N LEU A 223 1.96 -11.74 -61.36
CA LEU A 223 2.86 -11.95 -60.23
C LEU A 223 2.08 -12.57 -59.05
N THR A 224 2.70 -13.49 -58.34
CA THR A 224 2.08 -14.34 -57.32
C THR A 224 2.41 -13.93 -55.90
N HIS A 225 3.67 -13.58 -55.62
CA HIS A 225 4.20 -13.27 -54.29
C HIS A 225 4.63 -11.81 -54.15
N VAL A 226 5.25 -11.23 -55.17
CA VAL A 226 5.77 -9.85 -55.15
C VAL A 226 4.75 -8.86 -55.71
N SER A 227 4.63 -7.72 -55.04
CA SER A 227 3.73 -6.66 -55.47
C SER A 227 4.18 -6.04 -56.79
N SER A 228 3.24 -5.77 -57.69
CA SER A 228 3.52 -5.10 -58.97
C SER A 228 3.96 -3.63 -58.80
N ALA A 229 3.92 -3.04 -57.60
CA ALA A 229 4.59 -1.76 -57.33
C ALA A 229 6.10 -1.96 -57.15
N SER A 230 6.48 -2.88 -56.27
CA SER A 230 7.87 -3.28 -56.01
C SER A 230 8.54 -3.80 -57.30
N ALA A 231 7.84 -4.61 -58.10
CA ALA A 231 8.35 -5.09 -59.38
C ALA A 231 8.59 -3.94 -60.39
N ILE A 232 7.72 -2.93 -60.44
CA ILE A 232 7.94 -1.74 -61.28
C ILE A 232 9.15 -0.94 -60.80
N GLU A 233 9.28 -0.71 -59.50
CA GLU A 233 10.40 0.02 -58.92
C GLU A 233 11.77 -0.64 -59.23
N LEU A 234 11.82 -1.97 -59.19
CA LEU A 234 13.01 -2.75 -59.52
C LEU A 234 13.30 -2.83 -61.03
N LEU A 235 12.27 -3.00 -61.87
CA LEU A 235 12.45 -3.23 -63.31
C LEU A 235 12.51 -1.93 -64.15
N ALA A 236 11.86 -0.85 -63.72
CA ALA A 236 11.82 0.41 -64.47
C ALA A 236 13.22 0.98 -64.81
N PRO A 237 14.22 1.05 -63.89
CA PRO A 237 15.54 1.56 -64.22
C PRO A 237 16.34 0.63 -65.15
N LEU A 238 15.99 -0.67 -65.22
CA LEU A 238 16.71 -1.66 -66.03
C LEU A 238 16.28 -1.69 -67.50
N LEU A 239 15.12 -1.10 -67.84
CA LEU A 239 14.56 -1.12 -69.20
C LEU A 239 14.61 0.22 -69.93
N GLN A 240 14.91 1.33 -69.25
CA GLN A 240 15.06 2.62 -69.92
C GLN A 240 16.41 2.68 -70.68
N PRO A 241 16.45 3.21 -71.93
CA PRO A 241 15.38 3.91 -72.64
C PRO A 241 14.48 3.03 -73.54
N ASP A 242 14.90 1.80 -73.87
CA ASP A 242 14.30 1.01 -74.97
C ASP A 242 13.00 0.29 -74.61
N GLY A 243 12.65 0.26 -73.32
CA GLY A 243 11.47 -0.40 -72.78
C GLY A 243 10.78 0.36 -71.65
N SER A 244 9.57 -0.09 -71.31
CA SER A 244 8.73 0.50 -70.27
C SER A 244 7.94 -0.55 -69.53
N VAL A 245 7.87 -0.42 -68.20
CA VAL A 245 7.05 -1.27 -67.33
C VAL A 245 5.84 -0.48 -66.84
N THR A 246 4.64 -1.06 -66.96
CA THR A 246 3.40 -0.46 -66.45
C THR A 246 2.54 -1.50 -65.75
N ARG A 247 1.83 -1.10 -64.69
CA ARG A 247 0.81 -1.95 -64.06
C ARG A 247 -0.42 -2.02 -64.96
N ILE A 248 -0.98 -3.21 -65.16
CA ILE A 248 -2.32 -3.36 -65.74
C ILE A 248 -3.34 -3.51 -64.61
N ALA A 249 -4.36 -2.65 -64.61
CA ALA A 249 -5.48 -2.67 -63.67
C ALA A 249 -5.06 -2.62 -62.17
N ASN A 250 -5.97 -3.05 -61.30
CA ASN A 250 -5.75 -3.22 -59.86
C ASN A 250 -5.27 -4.64 -59.49
N SER A 251 -5.10 -5.54 -60.46
CA SER A 251 -4.54 -6.87 -60.25
C SER A 251 -3.02 -6.83 -60.07
N ASN A 252 -2.45 -7.93 -59.58
CA ASN A 252 -1.00 -8.08 -59.45
C ASN A 252 -0.39 -8.49 -60.81
N THR A 253 -0.54 -7.62 -61.81
CA THR A 253 -0.16 -7.91 -63.21
C THR A 253 0.66 -6.77 -63.79
N VAL A 254 1.75 -7.12 -64.46
CA VAL A 254 2.71 -6.17 -65.03
C VAL A 254 2.76 -6.33 -66.55
N ALA A 255 2.63 -5.22 -67.27
CA ALA A 255 2.99 -5.12 -68.68
C ALA A 255 4.46 -4.72 -68.80
N VAL A 256 5.27 -5.57 -69.41
CA VAL A 256 6.66 -5.28 -69.75
C VAL A 256 6.73 -5.06 -71.25
N THR A 257 7.05 -3.85 -71.70
CA THR A 257 7.27 -3.56 -73.12
C THR A 257 8.77 -3.45 -73.36
N ALA A 258 9.36 -4.41 -74.06
CA ALA A 258 10.81 -4.46 -74.32
C ALA A 258 11.14 -5.27 -75.58
N THR A 259 12.42 -5.35 -75.95
CA THR A 259 12.89 -6.26 -77.01
C THR A 259 12.77 -7.73 -76.56
N PRO A 260 12.58 -8.71 -77.45
CA PRO A 260 12.51 -10.13 -77.06
C PRO A 260 13.70 -10.60 -76.21
N ALA A 261 14.91 -10.16 -76.53
CA ALA A 261 16.13 -10.49 -75.77
C ALA A 261 16.25 -9.79 -74.41
N GLN A 262 15.47 -8.73 -74.15
CA GLN A 262 15.30 -8.15 -72.80
C GLN A 262 14.21 -8.89 -72.04
N LEU A 263 13.09 -9.25 -72.69
CA LEU A 263 11.98 -9.97 -72.06
C LEU A 263 12.41 -11.31 -71.45
N THR A 264 13.24 -12.11 -72.14
CA THR A 264 13.78 -13.36 -71.56
C THR A 264 14.51 -13.12 -70.24
N ARG A 265 15.37 -12.09 -70.17
CA ARG A 265 16.12 -11.73 -68.96
C ARG A 265 15.23 -11.14 -67.87
N VAL A 266 14.18 -10.41 -68.23
CA VAL A 266 13.18 -9.91 -67.26
C VAL A 266 12.37 -11.07 -66.68
N ASN A 267 12.03 -12.07 -67.48
CA ASN A 267 11.31 -13.26 -67.01
C ASN A 267 12.15 -14.05 -66.02
N GLU A 268 13.40 -14.37 -66.35
CA GLU A 268 14.33 -15.03 -65.40
C GLU A 268 14.53 -14.23 -64.10
N LEU A 269 14.57 -12.89 -64.19
CA LEU A 269 14.68 -12.02 -63.02
C LEU A 269 13.38 -11.96 -62.20
N LEU A 270 12.21 -12.00 -62.86
CA LEU A 270 10.92 -12.08 -62.19
C LEU A 270 10.72 -13.45 -61.52
N ASP A 271 11.10 -14.55 -62.16
CA ASP A 271 11.04 -15.90 -61.58
C ASP A 271 11.93 -16.04 -60.32
N LEU A 272 13.03 -15.27 -60.24
CA LEU A 272 13.90 -15.21 -59.06
C LEU A 272 13.34 -14.31 -57.94
N ILE A 273 12.57 -13.28 -58.30
CA ILE A 273 12.04 -12.29 -57.35
C ILE A 273 10.66 -12.71 -56.82
N ASP A 274 9.80 -13.29 -57.64
CA ASP A 274 8.44 -13.74 -57.34
C ASP A 274 8.40 -15.12 -56.65
N ASP A 275 9.40 -15.42 -55.83
CA ASP A 275 9.51 -16.64 -55.04
C ASP A 275 8.69 -16.54 -53.73
N ASP A 276 8.30 -17.68 -53.17
CA ASP A 276 7.44 -17.75 -51.98
C ASP A 276 8.17 -17.16 -50.74
N PRO A 277 7.63 -16.12 -50.08
CA PRO A 277 8.25 -15.51 -48.91
C PRO A 277 8.40 -16.51 -47.75
N PHE A 278 7.54 -17.52 -47.66
CA PHE A 278 7.61 -18.58 -46.65
C PHE A 278 8.66 -19.66 -46.96
N GLN A 279 9.25 -19.68 -48.16
CA GLN A 279 10.45 -20.49 -48.43
C GLN A 279 11.73 -19.74 -48.07
N ASN A 280 11.79 -18.44 -48.34
CA ASN A 280 13.01 -17.65 -48.13
C ASN A 280 13.17 -17.08 -46.71
N GLN A 281 12.07 -16.99 -45.95
CA GLN A 281 12.09 -16.72 -44.51
C GLN A 281 11.82 -18.01 -43.74
N GLY A 282 12.69 -18.29 -42.76
CA GLY A 282 12.36 -19.27 -41.73
C GLY A 282 11.42 -18.66 -40.70
N ILE A 283 10.63 -19.53 -40.08
CA ILE A 283 9.69 -19.21 -39.01
C ILE A 283 9.86 -20.26 -37.92
N GLN A 284 10.07 -19.84 -36.67
CA GLN A 284 10.02 -20.72 -35.50
C GLN A 284 9.10 -20.15 -34.41
N LEU A 285 8.38 -21.03 -33.73
CA LEU A 285 7.45 -20.72 -32.65
C LEU A 285 7.94 -21.39 -31.36
N TYR A 286 8.26 -20.58 -30.35
CA TYR A 286 8.77 -21.06 -29.06
C TYR A 286 7.72 -20.89 -27.96
N PRO A 287 7.14 -21.97 -27.40
CA PRO A 287 6.33 -21.87 -26.20
C PRO A 287 7.20 -21.52 -24.99
N LEU A 288 6.71 -20.63 -24.12
CA LEU A 288 7.40 -20.19 -22.90
C LEU A 288 6.71 -20.77 -21.66
N SER A 289 7.48 -21.22 -20.69
CA SER A 289 6.99 -21.90 -19.49
C SER A 289 6.99 -21.04 -18.23
N ASN A 290 7.99 -20.15 -18.08
CA ASN A 290 8.21 -19.37 -16.85
C ASN A 290 8.05 -17.87 -17.08
N ALA A 291 8.33 -17.38 -18.29
CA ALA A 291 8.27 -15.96 -18.64
C ALA A 291 7.07 -15.62 -19.53
N SER A 292 6.63 -14.35 -19.46
CA SER A 292 5.59 -13.80 -20.33
C SER A 292 6.10 -13.54 -21.74
N ALA A 293 5.35 -14.00 -22.75
CA ALA A 293 5.70 -13.83 -24.16
C ALA A 293 5.75 -12.37 -24.62
N THR A 294 5.00 -11.46 -24.01
CA THR A 294 5.07 -10.03 -24.35
C THR A 294 6.35 -9.40 -23.84
N ASP A 295 6.76 -9.74 -22.63
CA ASP A 295 7.87 -9.10 -21.94
C ASP A 295 9.20 -9.60 -22.53
N VAL A 296 9.31 -10.92 -22.74
CA VAL A 296 10.43 -11.53 -23.46
C VAL A 296 10.54 -11.00 -24.89
N ALA A 297 9.42 -10.72 -25.58
CA ALA A 297 9.46 -10.14 -26.92
C ALA A 297 10.06 -8.73 -26.94
N GLN A 298 9.76 -7.88 -25.93
CA GLN A 298 10.36 -6.54 -25.84
C GLN A 298 11.83 -6.62 -25.42
N GLU A 299 12.17 -7.39 -24.37
CA GLU A 299 13.56 -7.61 -23.94
C GLU A 299 14.43 -8.11 -25.11
N LEU A 300 13.94 -9.09 -25.89
CA LEU A 300 14.66 -9.64 -27.04
C LEU A 300 14.75 -8.65 -28.21
N LYS A 301 13.73 -7.81 -28.45
CA LYS A 301 13.75 -6.75 -29.47
C LYS A 301 14.73 -5.64 -29.13
N ASP A 302 14.81 -5.24 -27.87
CA ASP A 302 15.79 -4.26 -27.39
C ASP A 302 17.23 -4.80 -27.52
N LEU A 303 17.45 -6.08 -27.17
CA LEU A 303 18.73 -6.76 -27.40
C LEU A 303 19.09 -6.85 -28.89
N LEU A 304 18.13 -7.20 -29.75
CA LEU A 304 18.35 -7.31 -31.20
C LEU A 304 18.66 -5.96 -31.85
N THR A 305 17.96 -4.88 -31.45
CA THR A 305 18.26 -3.53 -31.97
C THR A 305 19.61 -3.00 -31.48
N LEU A 306 20.05 -3.38 -30.27
CA LEU A 306 21.39 -3.06 -29.76
C LEU A 306 22.52 -3.79 -30.52
N ILE A 307 22.27 -5.02 -31.01
CA ILE A 307 23.26 -5.86 -31.69
C ILE A 307 23.28 -5.64 -33.21
N GLU A 308 22.11 -5.62 -33.86
CA GLU A 308 21.96 -5.58 -35.33
C GLU A 308 21.53 -4.20 -35.87
N GLY A 309 21.17 -3.26 -34.99
CA GLY A 309 20.80 -1.89 -35.35
C GLY A 309 19.31 -1.70 -35.67
N ALA A 310 18.98 -0.65 -36.44
CA ALA A 310 17.61 -0.19 -36.66
C ALA A 310 16.72 -1.12 -37.52
N SER A 311 17.26 -2.20 -38.07
CA SER A 311 16.53 -3.18 -38.88
C SER A 311 17.14 -4.57 -38.67
N PRO A 312 16.84 -5.23 -37.53
CA PRO A 312 17.37 -6.55 -37.23
C PRO A 312 16.89 -7.59 -38.25
N ALA A 313 17.72 -8.60 -38.49
CA ALA A 313 17.39 -9.72 -39.36
C ALA A 313 16.34 -10.63 -38.71
N TYR A 314 16.33 -10.70 -37.39
CA TYR A 314 15.29 -11.38 -36.61
C TYR A 314 14.12 -10.43 -36.32
N GLN A 315 12.91 -10.83 -36.71
CA GLN A 315 11.68 -10.18 -36.27
C GLN A 315 11.03 -11.05 -35.20
N VAL A 316 10.60 -10.41 -34.11
CA VAL A 316 10.13 -11.09 -32.89
C VAL A 316 8.76 -10.54 -32.51
N GLN A 317 7.81 -11.43 -32.25
CA GLN A 317 6.46 -11.08 -31.83
C GLN A 317 5.97 -12.02 -30.72
N GLY A 318 5.61 -11.44 -29.57
CA GLY A 318 4.94 -12.18 -28.49
C GLY A 318 3.48 -12.47 -28.82
N LEU A 319 3.05 -13.71 -28.60
CA LEU A 319 1.67 -14.18 -28.74
C LEU A 319 1.10 -14.55 -27.37
N ASP A 320 0.67 -13.51 -26.64
CA ASP A 320 0.13 -13.55 -25.27
C ASP A 320 -0.85 -14.71 -25.02
N ARG A 321 -1.91 -14.83 -25.84
CA ARG A 321 -2.98 -15.83 -25.70
C ARG A 321 -2.50 -17.30 -25.67
N ILE A 322 -1.32 -17.60 -26.21
CA ILE A 322 -0.74 -18.96 -26.20
C ILE A 322 0.59 -19.04 -25.46
N ASN A 323 1.00 -17.96 -24.80
CA ASN A 323 2.32 -17.71 -24.21
C ASN A 323 3.49 -18.24 -25.06
N ALA A 324 3.52 -17.84 -26.33
CA ALA A 324 4.56 -18.27 -27.26
C ALA A 324 5.20 -17.09 -28.01
N LEU A 325 6.47 -17.23 -28.35
CA LEU A 325 7.24 -16.26 -29.11
C LEU A 325 7.33 -16.70 -30.58
N LEU A 326 6.80 -15.89 -31.49
CA LEU A 326 6.98 -16.08 -32.92
C LEU A 326 8.24 -15.33 -33.37
N VAL A 327 9.16 -16.04 -34.01
CA VAL A 327 10.40 -15.47 -34.55
C VAL A 327 10.49 -15.78 -36.04
N THR A 328 10.75 -14.75 -36.85
CA THR A 328 11.04 -14.92 -38.28
C THR A 328 12.44 -14.39 -38.60
N ALA A 329 13.12 -15.05 -39.54
CA ALA A 329 14.48 -14.68 -39.95
C ALA A 329 14.75 -15.13 -41.40
N PRO A 330 15.62 -14.45 -42.16
CA PRO A 330 16.10 -14.95 -43.44
C PRO A 330 16.77 -16.33 -43.30
N ALA A 331 16.57 -17.23 -44.27
CA ALA A 331 17.15 -18.59 -44.33
C ALA A 331 18.72 -18.64 -44.38
N THR A 332 19.37 -17.48 -44.32
CA THR A 332 20.83 -17.33 -44.20
C THR A 332 21.31 -17.16 -42.76
N ARG A 333 20.45 -16.76 -41.81
CA ARG A 333 20.83 -16.40 -40.43
C ARG A 333 20.76 -17.60 -39.45
N GLY A 334 19.77 -18.48 -39.61
CA GLY A 334 19.53 -19.64 -38.72
C GLY A 334 18.86 -19.26 -37.39
N PHE A 335 18.55 -20.25 -36.54
CA PHE A 335 17.79 -20.05 -35.28
C PHE A 335 18.53 -20.46 -33.99
N ASP A 336 19.75 -21.01 -34.08
CA ASP A 336 20.47 -21.53 -32.91
C ASP A 336 20.82 -20.45 -31.87
N GLU A 337 21.19 -19.25 -32.34
CA GLU A 337 21.56 -18.12 -31.47
C GLU A 337 20.35 -17.61 -30.69
N ILE A 338 19.22 -17.40 -31.37
CA ILE A 338 18.00 -16.87 -30.75
C ILE A 338 17.34 -17.91 -29.83
N THR A 339 17.38 -19.20 -30.18
CA THR A 339 16.96 -20.31 -29.30
C THR A 339 17.72 -20.30 -27.97
N ARG A 340 19.04 -20.01 -27.99
CA ARG A 340 19.83 -19.91 -26.75
C ARG A 340 19.39 -18.73 -25.89
N TRP A 341 19.17 -17.56 -26.48
CA TRP A 341 18.68 -16.39 -25.74
C TRP A 341 17.30 -16.63 -25.12
N ILE A 342 16.37 -17.21 -25.88
CA ILE A 342 15.02 -17.54 -25.39
C ILE A 342 15.09 -18.48 -24.18
N ARG A 343 15.92 -19.53 -24.23
CA ARG A 343 16.12 -20.44 -23.07
C ARG A 343 16.75 -19.77 -21.83
N ILE A 344 17.49 -18.68 -22.00
CA ILE A 344 18.05 -17.90 -20.88
C ILE A 344 16.98 -16.97 -20.30
N LEU A 345 16.14 -16.37 -21.14
CA LEU A 345 15.07 -15.46 -20.73
C LEU A 345 13.84 -16.18 -20.12
N ASP A 346 13.57 -17.41 -20.54
CA ASP A 346 12.54 -18.32 -19.99
C ASP A 346 13.05 -19.18 -18.81
N ALA A 347 14.21 -18.85 -18.24
CA ALA A 347 14.67 -19.51 -17.02
C ALA A 347 13.79 -19.09 -15.82
N ASP A 348 13.52 -20.04 -14.92
CA ASP A 348 12.62 -19.85 -13.77
C ASP A 348 13.05 -18.68 -12.86
N ARG A 349 12.27 -17.59 -12.88
CA ARG A 349 12.50 -16.38 -12.05
C ARG A 349 11.83 -16.52 -10.67
N GLN A 350 12.24 -17.51 -9.88
CA GLN A 350 11.73 -17.71 -8.51
C GLN A 350 11.90 -16.48 -7.58
N GLU A 351 12.83 -15.56 -7.89
CA GLU A 351 13.02 -14.30 -7.15
C GLU A 351 12.10 -13.14 -7.59
N GLN A 352 11.18 -13.31 -8.55
CA GLN A 352 10.34 -12.21 -9.06
C GLN A 352 8.82 -12.43 -9.03
N ALA A 353 8.33 -13.66 -8.88
CA ALA A 353 6.90 -13.89 -8.72
C ALA A 353 6.37 -13.35 -7.38
N GLU A 354 5.22 -12.66 -7.40
CA GLU A 354 4.50 -12.30 -6.17
C GLU A 354 3.96 -13.56 -5.47
N GLN A 355 4.18 -13.63 -4.16
CA GLN A 355 3.68 -14.72 -3.31
C GLN A 355 2.87 -14.14 -2.15
N LEU A 356 1.92 -14.94 -1.65
CA LEU A 356 1.14 -14.60 -0.47
C LEU A 356 1.84 -15.12 0.78
N PHE A 357 2.31 -14.20 1.63
CA PHE A 357 2.89 -14.49 2.92
C PHE A 357 1.86 -14.24 4.03
N GLN A 358 1.85 -15.09 5.06
CA GLN A 358 1.09 -14.87 6.29
C GLN A 358 2.06 -14.56 7.42
N TYR A 359 1.88 -13.42 8.09
CA TYR A 359 2.59 -13.05 9.31
C TYR A 359 1.62 -13.00 10.49
N ARG A 360 1.86 -13.75 11.56
CA ARG A 360 1.04 -13.71 12.77
C ARG A 360 1.59 -12.70 13.77
N VAL A 361 0.80 -11.68 14.08
CA VAL A 361 1.18 -10.59 15.01
C VAL A 361 1.05 -11.08 16.44
N LYS A 362 2.01 -10.71 17.31
CA LYS A 362 2.14 -11.23 18.67
C LYS A 362 1.73 -10.24 19.74
N ASN A 363 2.09 -8.97 19.57
CA ASN A 363 2.00 -7.92 20.60
C ASN A 363 1.03 -6.80 20.21
N LEU A 364 0.95 -6.47 18.91
CA LEU A 364 0.06 -5.46 18.37
C LEU A 364 -1.19 -6.06 17.71
N ASN A 365 -2.12 -5.18 17.30
CA ASN A 365 -3.27 -5.52 16.48
C ASN A 365 -2.89 -5.53 15.00
N ALA A 366 -3.25 -6.58 14.27
CA ALA A 366 -3.04 -6.69 12.83
C ALA A 366 -3.74 -5.58 12.03
N VAL A 367 -4.89 -5.06 12.49
CA VAL A 367 -5.61 -3.97 11.81
C VAL A 367 -4.79 -2.67 11.85
N ASP A 368 -4.29 -2.30 13.03
CA ASP A 368 -3.48 -1.08 13.22
C ASP A 368 -2.10 -1.20 12.54
N LEU A 369 -1.52 -2.40 12.50
CA LEU A 369 -0.30 -2.65 11.73
C LEU A 369 -0.56 -2.63 10.21
N ALA A 370 -1.67 -3.15 9.72
CA ALA A 370 -1.97 -3.12 8.29
C ALA A 370 -2.21 -1.70 7.78
N THR A 371 -2.91 -0.85 8.54
CA THR A 371 -3.13 0.55 8.17
C THR A 371 -1.83 1.34 8.14
N THR A 372 -1.02 1.27 9.20
CA THR A 372 0.29 1.97 9.27
C THR A 372 1.29 1.47 8.23
N LEU A 373 1.38 0.16 8.00
CA LEU A 373 2.24 -0.38 6.93
C LEU A 373 1.72 0.01 5.54
N THR A 374 0.40 0.00 5.33
CA THR A 374 -0.17 0.44 4.06
C THR A 374 0.17 1.91 3.82
N GLU A 375 -0.06 2.80 4.78
CA GLU A 375 0.25 4.24 4.67
C GLU A 375 1.75 4.50 4.33
N VAL A 376 2.67 3.76 4.96
CA VAL A 376 4.12 3.89 4.72
C VAL A 376 4.55 3.35 3.35
N PHE A 377 3.87 2.33 2.81
CA PHE A 377 4.21 1.69 1.54
C PHE A 377 3.27 2.04 0.38
N GLN A 378 2.23 2.86 0.61
CA GLN A 378 1.33 3.30 -0.46
C GLN A 378 2.06 4.31 -1.35
N ARG A 379 2.29 3.93 -2.60
CA ARG A 379 2.82 4.84 -3.61
C ARG A 379 1.89 6.04 -3.76
N GLU A 380 2.44 7.25 -3.71
CA GLU A 380 1.75 8.51 -4.05
C GLU A 380 1.41 8.60 -5.57
N GLU A 381 0.75 7.58 -6.12
CA GLU A 381 0.20 7.56 -7.48
C GLU A 381 -1.24 8.10 -7.49
N SER A 382 -1.40 9.39 -7.17
CA SER A 382 -2.72 10.05 -7.26
C SER A 382 -2.64 11.58 -7.37
N ALA A 383 -2.04 12.07 -8.46
CA ALA A 383 -2.17 13.47 -8.87
C ALA A 383 -2.22 13.71 -10.40
N GLU A 384 -2.68 12.73 -11.20
CA GLU A 384 -3.13 12.99 -12.58
C GLU A 384 -4.64 13.36 -12.57
N PRO A 385 -5.03 14.58 -12.94
CA PRO A 385 -6.41 15.06 -12.83
C PRO A 385 -7.29 14.48 -13.94
N SER A 386 -7.78 13.25 -13.74
CA SER A 386 -8.80 12.65 -14.60
C SER A 386 -10.11 13.45 -14.54
N GLY A 387 -10.69 13.70 -15.71
CA GLY A 387 -11.69 14.75 -15.92
C GLY A 387 -13.03 14.56 -15.19
N LEU A 388 -13.60 15.70 -14.77
CA LEU A 388 -14.95 15.81 -14.23
C LEU A 388 -16.00 15.31 -15.24
N LEU A 389 -16.68 14.22 -14.89
CA LEU A 389 -17.96 13.86 -15.49
C LEU A 389 -19.08 14.59 -14.75
N THR A 390 -19.66 15.60 -15.39
CA THR A 390 -20.80 16.35 -14.87
C THR A 390 -22.06 15.49 -14.95
N GLU A 391 -22.41 14.81 -13.85
CA GLU A 391 -23.69 14.12 -13.75
C GLU A 391 -24.82 15.11 -13.42
N SER A 392 -25.80 15.20 -14.33
CA SER A 392 -26.93 16.11 -14.20
C SER A 392 -28.07 15.49 -13.41
N ALA A 393 -28.33 16.00 -12.20
CA ALA A 393 -29.60 15.80 -11.50
C ALA A 393 -30.31 17.15 -11.34
N GLN A 394 -31.60 17.19 -11.70
CA GLN A 394 -32.37 18.43 -11.88
C GLN A 394 -33.63 18.43 -10.99
N ALA A 395 -34.10 19.64 -10.65
CA ALA A 395 -35.36 19.97 -9.97
C ALA A 395 -35.42 19.79 -8.44
N ALA A 396 -36.16 20.61 -7.68
CA ALA A 396 -36.66 21.98 -7.89
C ALA A 396 -37.29 22.50 -6.59
N ASP A 397 -37.12 23.79 -6.25
CA ASP A 397 -38.25 24.68 -5.88
C ASP A 397 -37.82 26.16 -5.83
N PRO A 398 -38.66 27.15 -6.19
CA PRO A 398 -38.31 28.56 -6.13
C PRO A 398 -39.20 29.39 -5.17
N ALA A 399 -38.65 29.92 -4.08
CA ALA A 399 -39.29 31.01 -3.35
C ALA A 399 -38.34 31.93 -2.55
N ASN A 400 -38.49 33.23 -2.84
CA ASN A 400 -38.30 34.40 -1.96
C ASN A 400 -36.98 35.19 -2.05
N PRO A 401 -37.01 36.43 -2.61
CA PRO A 401 -35.85 37.33 -2.68
C PRO A 401 -35.95 38.51 -1.70
N LEU A 402 -35.08 38.61 -0.68
CA LEU A 402 -34.77 39.90 -0.04
C LEU A 402 -33.48 39.91 0.80
N VAL A 403 -32.87 41.10 0.90
CA VAL A 403 -31.84 41.54 1.88
C VAL A 403 -30.36 41.23 1.55
N THR A 404 -29.78 42.08 0.70
CA THR A 404 -28.44 42.71 0.84
C THR A 404 -28.25 43.21 2.30
N ILE A 405 -27.09 43.28 2.97
CA ILE A 405 -25.86 44.08 2.71
C ILE A 405 -24.70 43.55 3.60
N ILE A 406 -23.44 43.85 3.24
CA ILE A 406 -22.15 43.79 4.01
C ILE A 406 -21.74 42.42 4.58
N ASP A 407 -20.57 41.87 4.24
CA ASP A 407 -19.26 42.54 4.43
C ASP A 407 -18.23 42.23 3.32
N SER A 408 -17.20 43.07 3.20
CA SER A 408 -16.09 42.93 2.26
C SER A 408 -14.76 43.26 2.94
N ALA A 409 -13.76 42.41 2.69
CA ALA A 409 -12.35 42.52 3.08
C ALA A 409 -11.99 42.21 4.55
N PHE A 410 -11.45 41.01 4.77
CA PHE A 410 -10.17 40.85 5.47
C PHE A 410 -9.40 39.62 4.94
N THR A 411 -8.69 39.80 3.82
CA THR A 411 -7.67 38.85 3.34
C THR A 411 -6.30 39.23 3.89
N SER A 412 -6.00 38.82 5.11
CA SER A 412 -4.64 38.91 5.68
C SER A 412 -3.89 37.60 5.45
N ALA A 413 -3.01 37.59 4.45
CA ALA A 413 -2.05 36.51 4.26
C ALA A 413 -1.01 36.50 5.40
N MET A 414 -0.65 35.30 5.88
CA MET A 414 0.61 35.07 6.59
C MET A 414 1.41 33.97 5.87
N PRO A 415 2.74 34.09 5.78
CA PRO A 415 3.56 33.12 5.08
C PRO A 415 3.96 31.95 6.01
N SER A 416 3.61 30.72 5.63
CA SER A 416 4.31 29.54 6.15
C SER A 416 5.51 29.25 5.26
N THR A 417 6.70 29.53 5.79
CA THR A 417 7.97 29.15 5.18
C THR A 417 8.04 27.64 5.01
N ALA A 418 8.16 27.17 3.76
CA ALA A 418 8.50 25.79 3.47
C ALA A 418 9.92 25.49 4.00
N ALA A 419 9.97 24.81 5.16
CA ALA A 419 11.20 24.21 5.62
C ALA A 419 11.50 23.00 4.73
N ASN A 420 12.62 23.04 4.02
CA ASN A 420 13.18 21.85 3.36
C ASN A 420 13.59 20.84 4.43
N ALA A 421 12.64 20.02 4.87
CA ALA A 421 12.96 18.74 5.47
C ALA A 421 13.59 17.89 4.36
N VAL A 422 14.89 17.60 4.49
CA VAL A 422 15.53 16.56 3.69
C VAL A 422 15.00 15.22 4.21
N SER A 423 13.84 14.82 3.69
CA SER A 423 13.38 13.45 3.81
C SER A 423 14.37 12.58 3.04
N VAL A 424 15.21 11.84 3.78
CA VAL A 424 15.87 10.65 3.24
C VAL A 424 14.80 9.57 3.12
N ALA A 425 13.84 9.81 2.22
CA ALA A 425 12.92 8.80 1.74
C ALA A 425 13.74 7.86 0.87
N ILE A 426 14.21 6.77 1.46
CA ILE A 426 14.60 5.58 0.70
C ILE A 426 13.27 5.01 0.18
N SER A 427 12.78 5.56 -0.93
CA SER A 427 11.61 5.07 -1.63
C SER A 427 11.95 3.71 -2.21
N ALA A 428 11.84 2.68 -1.37
CA ALA A 428 11.79 1.31 -1.82
C ALA A 428 10.54 1.23 -2.71
N ASN A 429 10.75 1.00 -4.00
CA ASN A 429 9.69 0.87 -5.00
C ASN A 429 9.01 -0.50 -4.82
N ILE A 430 8.31 -0.66 -3.71
CA ILE A 430 7.71 -1.94 -3.31
C ILE A 430 6.23 -1.94 -3.69
N GLN A 431 5.86 -2.81 -4.64
CA GLN A 431 4.46 -3.13 -4.89
C GLN A 431 4.04 -4.21 -3.90
N VAL A 432 3.41 -3.80 -2.80
CA VAL A 432 2.91 -4.71 -1.76
C VAL A 432 1.45 -4.41 -1.45
N THR A 433 0.66 -5.46 -1.35
CA THR A 433 -0.70 -5.40 -0.79
C THR A 433 -0.68 -6.04 0.60
N ILE A 434 -1.02 -5.27 1.64
CA ILE A 434 -1.22 -5.77 3.00
C ILE A 434 -2.72 -5.78 3.32
N VAL A 435 -3.20 -6.87 3.91
CA VAL A 435 -4.57 -6.98 4.45
C VAL A 435 -4.49 -7.60 5.84
N ALA A 436 -5.23 -7.05 6.81
CA ALA A 436 -5.38 -7.66 8.12
C ALA A 436 -6.50 -8.71 8.15
N ASP A 437 -6.24 -9.84 8.79
CA ASP A 437 -7.24 -10.81 9.22
C ASP A 437 -7.43 -10.69 10.73
N GLU A 438 -8.42 -9.88 11.12
CA GLU A 438 -8.80 -9.59 12.50
C GLU A 438 -9.03 -10.86 13.37
N PRO A 439 -9.84 -11.86 12.97
CA PRO A 439 -10.13 -13.02 13.83
C PRO A 439 -8.91 -13.91 14.13
N THR A 440 -7.84 -13.87 13.33
CA THR A 440 -6.60 -14.62 13.60
C THR A 440 -5.44 -13.75 14.09
N ASN A 441 -5.62 -12.43 14.15
CA ASN A 441 -4.57 -11.42 14.35
C ASN A 441 -3.36 -11.66 13.43
N SER A 442 -3.61 -11.82 12.12
CA SER A 442 -2.54 -12.03 11.14
C SER A 442 -2.60 -11.04 9.98
N LEU A 443 -1.44 -10.78 9.38
CA LEU A 443 -1.26 -9.96 8.19
C LEU A 443 -1.09 -10.88 6.99
N LEU A 444 -1.94 -10.71 5.99
CA LEU A 444 -1.84 -11.33 4.67
C LEU A 444 -1.14 -10.34 3.74
N ILE A 445 0.05 -10.70 3.27
CA ILE A 445 0.97 -9.81 2.56
C ILE A 445 1.25 -10.42 1.18
N ARG A 446 0.81 -9.76 0.11
CA ARG A 446 1.22 -10.11 -1.26
C ARG A 446 2.45 -9.29 -1.63
N ALA A 447 3.56 -9.98 -1.90
CA ALA A 447 4.88 -9.37 -2.10
C ALA A 447 5.82 -10.28 -2.90
N ASN A 448 6.90 -9.71 -3.44
CA ASN A 448 8.08 -10.47 -3.85
C ASN A 448 8.85 -11.01 -2.60
N PRO A 449 9.44 -12.22 -2.62
CA PRO A 449 10.30 -12.75 -1.56
C PRO A 449 11.48 -11.86 -1.09
N ARG A 450 11.97 -10.94 -1.93
CA ARG A 450 12.98 -9.93 -1.56
C ARG A 450 12.40 -8.83 -0.68
N ASP A 451 11.19 -8.40 -1.01
CA ASP A 451 10.50 -7.30 -0.36
C ASP A 451 9.86 -7.73 0.95
N TYR A 452 9.27 -8.94 0.99
CA TYR A 452 8.79 -9.55 2.22
C TYR A 452 9.87 -9.63 3.30
N ARG A 453 11.15 -9.84 2.94
CA ARG A 453 12.26 -9.83 3.92
C ARG A 453 12.54 -8.45 4.50
N GLN A 454 12.40 -7.38 3.72
CA GLN A 454 12.55 -6.01 4.21
C GLN A 454 11.38 -5.66 5.15
N LEU A 455 10.16 -5.98 4.71
CA LEU A 455 8.94 -5.77 5.47
C LEU A 455 8.91 -6.60 6.77
N LEU A 456 9.40 -7.85 6.75
CA LEU A 456 9.56 -8.68 7.95
C LEU A 456 10.52 -8.06 8.98
N ALA A 457 11.62 -7.44 8.52
CA ALA A 457 12.52 -6.72 9.41
C ALA A 457 11.83 -5.52 10.07
N THR A 458 11.07 -4.74 9.29
CA THR A 458 10.26 -3.61 9.81
C THR A 458 9.20 -4.09 10.81
N ILE A 459 8.42 -5.12 10.46
CA ILE A 459 7.42 -5.71 11.35
C ILE A 459 8.05 -6.21 12.65
N SER A 460 9.23 -6.84 12.60
CA SER A 460 9.91 -7.33 13.82
C SER A 460 10.38 -6.23 14.77
N GLN A 461 10.49 -4.98 14.30
CA GLN A 461 10.81 -3.81 15.11
C GLN A 461 9.54 -3.14 15.65
N LEU A 462 8.41 -3.25 14.95
CA LEU A 462 7.12 -2.71 15.36
C LEU A 462 6.37 -3.63 16.33
N ASP A 463 6.35 -4.95 16.08
CA ASP A 463 5.63 -5.95 16.89
C ASP A 463 6.39 -6.32 18.18
N VAL A 464 6.72 -5.31 19.00
CA VAL A 464 7.30 -5.43 20.34
C VAL A 464 6.22 -5.34 21.42
N ALA A 465 6.42 -6.00 22.56
CA ALA A 465 5.45 -5.93 23.67
C ALA A 465 5.37 -4.49 24.22
N PRO A 466 4.17 -3.89 24.30
CA PRO A 466 4.04 -2.55 24.83
C PRO A 466 4.33 -2.52 26.33
N LEU A 467 5.13 -1.54 26.75
CA LEU A 467 5.42 -1.29 28.16
C LEU A 467 4.15 -0.86 28.90
N GLN A 468 4.10 -1.16 30.20
CA GLN A 468 2.98 -0.81 31.08
C GLN A 468 3.47 0.05 32.23
N VAL A 469 2.59 0.87 32.81
CA VAL A 469 2.86 1.61 34.04
C VAL A 469 1.85 1.17 35.08
N MET A 470 2.32 0.68 36.22
CA MET A 470 1.54 0.57 37.44
C MET A 470 1.60 1.91 38.18
N ILE A 471 0.46 2.55 38.35
CA ILE A 471 0.31 3.79 39.10
C ILE A 471 -0.20 3.47 40.50
N ASN A 472 0.51 3.94 41.51
CA ASN A 472 0.08 3.91 42.90
C ASN A 472 -0.15 5.34 43.38
N ALA A 473 -1.39 5.69 43.75
CA ALA A 473 -1.68 6.99 44.33
C ALA A 473 -1.97 6.87 45.84
N VAL A 474 -1.73 7.96 46.56
CA VAL A 474 -2.05 8.13 47.98
C VAL A 474 -2.77 9.47 48.12
N ILE A 475 -4.05 9.40 48.47
CA ILE A 475 -4.90 10.56 48.71
C ILE A 475 -5.13 10.62 50.22
N ALA A 476 -4.67 11.70 50.86
CA ALA A 476 -4.85 11.94 52.28
C ALA A 476 -5.65 13.23 52.49
N GLN A 477 -6.80 13.12 53.17
CA GLN A 477 -7.58 14.27 53.62
C GLN A 477 -7.61 14.29 55.15
N ILE A 478 -7.37 15.45 55.74
CA ILE A 478 -7.42 15.69 57.17
C ILE A 478 -8.41 16.83 57.41
N VAL A 479 -9.41 16.62 58.26
CA VAL A 479 -10.37 17.64 58.68
C VAL A 479 -10.26 17.80 60.19
N LEU A 480 -9.76 18.95 60.63
CA LEU A 480 -9.73 19.36 62.03
C LEU A 480 -10.85 20.38 62.26
N SER A 481 -11.62 20.19 63.32
CA SER A 481 -12.64 21.15 63.75
C SER A 481 -12.55 21.36 65.25
N ASP A 482 -12.39 22.61 65.67
CA ASP A 482 -12.39 23.06 67.05
C ASP A 482 -13.55 24.06 67.24
N ASP A 483 -14.65 23.63 67.86
CA ASP A 483 -15.77 24.49 68.27
C ASP A 483 -15.71 24.74 69.78
N SER A 484 -15.66 26.01 70.18
CA SER A 484 -15.62 26.40 71.59
C SER A 484 -16.72 27.41 71.89
N SER A 485 -17.58 27.09 72.86
CA SER A 485 -18.63 27.98 73.34
C SER A 485 -18.44 28.32 74.81
N PHE A 486 -18.51 29.62 75.12
CA PHE A 486 -18.33 30.12 76.47
C PHE A 486 -19.19 31.36 76.73
N GLY A 487 -19.94 31.34 77.84
CA GLY A 487 -20.62 32.51 78.38
C GLY A 487 -22.10 32.28 78.71
N VAL A 488 -22.88 33.36 78.56
CA VAL A 488 -24.28 33.43 79.00
C VAL A 488 -25.09 34.19 77.96
N ASP A 489 -26.13 33.56 77.41
CA ASP A 489 -27.04 34.21 76.44
C ASP A 489 -28.09 35.08 77.15
N TRP A 490 -27.76 36.35 77.33
CA TRP A 490 -28.65 37.35 77.92
C TRP A 490 -29.76 37.84 76.99
N SER A 491 -29.74 37.53 75.68
CA SER A 491 -30.71 38.06 74.72
C SER A 491 -32.12 37.56 75.02
N ARG A 492 -32.26 36.26 75.31
CA ARG A 492 -33.53 35.58 75.63
C ARG A 492 -34.12 35.97 76.99
N VAL A 493 -33.32 36.51 77.90
CA VAL A 493 -33.81 37.06 79.19
C VAL A 493 -34.45 38.43 78.99
N LEU A 494 -34.07 39.17 77.93
CA LEU A 494 -34.57 40.51 77.60
C LEU A 494 -35.81 40.51 76.71
N GLU A 495 -36.15 39.39 76.05
CA GLU A 495 -37.38 39.31 75.23
C GLU A 495 -38.65 39.51 76.09
N ASN A 496 -39.66 40.15 75.49
CA ASN A 496 -40.84 40.61 76.20
C ASN A 496 -41.77 39.44 76.57
N ALA A 497 -41.68 38.97 77.81
CA ALA A 497 -42.75 38.18 78.44
C ALA A 497 -44.01 39.04 78.62
N ALA A 498 -44.85 39.09 77.58
CA ALA A 498 -46.20 39.61 77.69
C ALA A 498 -47.05 38.65 78.54
N SER A 499 -47.76 39.20 79.52
CA SER A 499 -48.50 38.51 80.60
C SER A 499 -47.65 37.89 81.71
N GLY A 500 -48.09 38.10 82.97
CA GLY A 500 -47.38 37.73 84.20
C GLY A 500 -47.46 36.24 84.55
N SER A 501 -47.17 35.37 83.60
CA SER A 501 -46.95 33.95 83.83
C SER A 501 -45.47 33.69 84.16
N VAL A 502 -45.18 32.65 84.94
CA VAL A 502 -43.81 32.15 85.13
C VAL A 502 -43.33 31.62 83.79
N THR A 503 -42.49 32.41 83.12
CA THR A 503 -41.94 32.07 81.81
C THR A 503 -40.64 31.30 82.01
N ASN A 504 -40.76 29.97 81.99
CA ASN A 504 -39.61 29.07 81.91
C ASN A 504 -38.99 29.20 80.51
N VAL A 505 -37.95 30.02 80.38
CA VAL A 505 -37.20 30.17 79.13
C VAL A 505 -36.05 29.17 79.18
N SER A 506 -36.31 27.94 78.71
CA SER A 506 -35.24 26.98 78.51
C SER A 506 -34.34 27.45 77.36
N THR A 507 -33.02 27.53 77.58
CA THR A 507 -32.12 27.46 76.42
C THR A 507 -32.16 26.03 75.92
N GLY A 508 -32.92 25.78 74.85
CA GLY A 508 -32.94 24.50 74.15
C GLY A 508 -31.53 24.20 73.64
N PHE A 509 -30.79 23.37 74.39
CA PHE A 509 -29.36 23.16 74.18
C PHE A 509 -29.04 21.93 73.32
N LEU A 510 -30.08 21.20 72.91
CA LEU A 510 -30.06 20.19 71.87
C LEU A 510 -31.29 20.42 70.99
N PRO A 511 -31.27 20.05 69.69
CA PRO A 511 -32.44 20.15 68.83
C PRO A 511 -33.59 19.32 69.43
N THR A 512 -34.75 19.95 69.63
CA THR A 512 -35.94 19.27 70.16
C THR A 512 -36.39 18.16 69.21
N PRO A 513 -36.55 16.90 69.67
CA PRO A 513 -37.29 15.90 68.93
C PRO A 513 -38.71 16.43 68.66
N ARG A 514 -39.21 16.28 67.44
CA ARG A 514 -40.45 16.90 66.97
C ARG A 514 -41.72 16.18 67.47
N THR A 515 -41.79 15.81 68.75
CA THR A 515 -42.99 15.29 69.41
C THR A 515 -42.90 15.41 70.94
N GLY A 516 -43.70 16.32 71.52
CA GLY A 516 -44.48 16.11 72.76
C GLY A 516 -43.82 15.78 74.11
N GLU A 517 -42.60 15.27 74.18
CA GLU A 517 -42.03 14.70 75.41
C GLU A 517 -40.93 15.58 76.01
N THR A 518 -41.24 16.21 77.14
CA THR A 518 -40.37 17.18 77.83
C THR A 518 -39.36 16.53 78.79
N SER A 519 -38.58 15.57 78.29
CA SER A 519 -37.57 14.84 79.08
C SER A 519 -36.24 14.67 78.33
N GLY A 520 -35.71 15.78 77.80
CA GLY A 520 -34.32 15.86 77.37
C GLY A 520 -33.42 16.35 78.51
N LEU A 521 -32.41 15.56 78.87
CA LEU A 521 -31.33 15.99 79.76
C LEU A 521 -30.38 16.92 79.00
N GLY A 522 -30.53 18.24 79.12
CA GLY A 522 -29.56 19.18 78.55
C GLY A 522 -30.00 20.65 78.55
N GLY A 523 -29.08 21.53 78.96
CA GLY A 523 -29.21 22.98 78.81
C GLY A 523 -29.38 23.79 80.09
N LEU A 524 -29.13 25.08 79.96
CA LEU A 524 -29.08 26.05 81.05
C LEU A 524 -30.48 26.69 81.21
N LEU A 525 -31.15 26.42 82.31
CA LEU A 525 -32.54 26.82 82.51
C LEU A 525 -32.63 28.22 83.13
N PHE A 526 -33.10 29.21 82.37
CA PHE A 526 -33.37 30.55 82.89
C PHE A 526 -34.84 30.64 83.30
N ASN A 527 -35.08 30.63 84.61
CA ASN A 527 -36.42 30.89 85.14
C ASN A 527 -36.52 32.37 85.55
N ARG A 528 -37.42 33.12 84.90
CA ARG A 528 -37.75 34.50 85.26
C ARG A 528 -39.10 34.54 85.99
N ALA A 529 -39.06 34.22 87.28
CA ALA A 529 -40.24 34.23 88.13
C ALA A 529 -40.46 35.61 88.77
N PHE A 530 -41.63 36.21 88.52
CA PHE A 530 -42.13 37.36 89.27
C PHE A 530 -43.08 36.87 90.37
N ILE A 531 -42.51 36.48 91.51
CA ILE A 531 -43.27 36.14 92.71
C ILE A 531 -43.00 37.25 93.72
N ASP A 532 -44.06 37.96 94.13
CA ASP A 532 -44.03 39.01 95.15
C ASP A 532 -43.15 40.25 94.83
N GLY A 533 -43.27 40.77 93.61
CA GLY A 533 -42.69 42.06 93.20
C GLY A 533 -41.17 42.08 92.96
N ALA A 534 -40.44 41.04 93.37
CA ALA A 534 -39.03 40.84 93.05
C ALA A 534 -38.87 39.98 91.78
N ALA A 535 -38.00 40.40 90.86
CA ALA A 535 -37.60 39.58 89.72
C ALA A 535 -36.46 38.65 90.14
N ARG A 536 -36.71 37.34 90.18
CA ARG A 536 -35.65 36.35 90.31
C ARG A 536 -35.14 35.96 88.92
N VAL A 537 -33.82 35.97 88.74
CA VAL A 537 -33.14 35.55 87.51
C VAL A 537 -32.10 34.51 87.90
N ASP A 538 -32.42 33.23 87.66
CA ASP A 538 -31.44 32.15 87.76
C ASP A 538 -30.73 32.02 86.39
N ALA A 539 -29.39 31.93 86.37
CA ALA A 539 -28.58 32.02 85.15
C ALA A 539 -27.51 30.92 85.07
N THR A 540 -27.36 30.31 83.89
CA THR A 540 -26.22 29.48 83.45
C THR A 540 -24.91 30.31 83.27
N LEU A 541 -23.83 29.85 82.60
CA LEU A 541 -23.10 28.60 82.83
C LEU A 541 -22.64 27.79 81.59
N GLU A 542 -22.49 28.36 80.39
CA GLU A 542 -21.95 27.59 79.25
C GLU A 542 -20.41 27.66 79.19
N ALA A 543 -19.78 26.49 79.12
CA ALA A 543 -18.36 26.33 78.89
C ALA A 543 -18.11 24.94 78.27
N ILE A 544 -18.13 24.85 76.94
CA ILE A 544 -17.95 23.61 76.17
C ILE A 544 -16.86 23.84 75.11
N ALA A 545 -16.02 22.83 74.91
CA ALA A 545 -15.09 22.74 73.79
C ALA A 545 -15.24 21.36 73.16
N VAL A 546 -15.37 21.32 71.84
CA VAL A 546 -15.49 20.11 71.02
C VAL A 546 -14.37 20.17 69.98
N ASN A 547 -13.52 19.15 70.00
CA ASN A 547 -12.40 19.00 69.06
C ASN A 547 -12.59 17.70 68.29
N ASN A 548 -12.50 17.75 66.97
CA ASN A 548 -12.68 16.62 66.07
C ASN A 548 -11.51 16.54 65.06
N ASP A 549 -10.99 15.33 64.83
CA ASP A 549 -9.90 15.03 63.90
C ASP A 549 -10.32 13.83 63.05
N VAL A 550 -10.69 14.09 61.79
CA VAL A 550 -11.10 13.07 60.82
C VAL A 550 -10.00 12.93 59.77
N ARG A 551 -9.55 11.70 59.55
CA ARG A 551 -8.48 11.36 58.60
C ARG A 551 -8.97 10.33 57.60
N LEU A 552 -9.04 10.71 56.33
CA LEU A 552 -9.35 9.83 55.22
C LEU A 552 -8.06 9.52 54.46
N LEU A 553 -7.78 8.23 54.24
CA LEU A 553 -6.63 7.77 53.47
C LEU A 553 -7.10 6.77 52.42
N ALA A 554 -6.96 7.11 51.14
CA ALA A 554 -7.22 6.20 50.03
C ALA A 554 -5.93 5.89 49.28
N ARG A 555 -5.83 4.64 48.78
CA ARG A 555 -4.67 4.14 48.03
C ARG A 555 -5.11 3.37 46.77
N PRO A 556 -5.67 4.04 45.75
CA PRO A 556 -5.98 3.37 44.50
C PRO A 556 -4.70 3.01 43.76
N SER A 557 -4.68 1.82 43.16
CA SER A 557 -3.64 1.36 42.25
C SER A 557 -4.25 0.90 40.93
N LEU A 558 -3.59 1.22 39.82
CA LEU A 558 -4.08 0.93 38.47
C LEU A 558 -2.90 0.68 37.54
N THR A 559 -2.94 -0.40 36.75
CA THR A 559 -1.94 -0.67 35.71
C THR A 559 -2.52 -0.34 34.34
N VAL A 560 -1.80 0.47 33.56
CA VAL A 560 -2.23 0.97 32.25
C VAL A 560 -1.11 0.79 31.23
N ILE A 561 -1.47 0.43 30.00
CA ILE A 561 -0.51 0.26 28.90
C ILE A 561 -0.10 1.63 28.35
N ASN A 562 1.15 1.77 27.88
CA ASN A 562 1.67 3.00 27.27
C ASN A 562 0.73 3.56 26.18
N ASN A 563 0.45 4.86 26.25
CA ASN A 563 -0.44 5.62 25.36
C ASN A 563 -1.93 5.20 25.36
N MET A 564 -2.40 4.40 26.32
CA MET A 564 -3.82 4.08 26.48
C MET A 564 -4.39 4.70 27.77
N GLU A 565 -5.69 4.98 27.77
CA GLU A 565 -6.40 5.54 28.91
C GLU A 565 -6.80 4.43 29.90
N GLY A 566 -6.61 4.67 31.20
CA GLY A 566 -7.05 3.80 32.27
C GLY A 566 -7.96 4.54 33.24
N LEU A 567 -9.10 3.93 33.57
CA LEU A 567 -10.10 4.48 34.49
C LEU A 567 -10.30 3.53 35.69
N ILE A 568 -10.26 4.07 36.90
CA ILE A 568 -10.71 3.39 38.11
C ILE A 568 -11.73 4.27 38.87
N ARG A 569 -12.92 3.71 39.11
CA ARG A 569 -14.01 4.35 39.87
C ARG A 569 -14.35 3.49 41.08
N ILE A 570 -14.25 4.07 42.28
CA ILE A 570 -14.46 3.40 43.57
C ILE A 570 -15.45 4.24 44.39
N GLY A 571 -16.62 3.69 44.71
CA GLY A 571 -17.58 4.37 45.59
C GLY A 571 -19.00 3.82 45.48
N ALA A 572 -20.00 4.69 45.65
CA ALA A 572 -21.41 4.32 45.73
C ALA A 572 -22.30 5.27 44.90
N GLU A 573 -23.38 4.74 44.34
CA GLU A 573 -24.39 5.52 43.63
C GLU A 573 -25.49 5.99 44.60
N VAL A 574 -25.71 7.30 44.63
CA VAL A 574 -26.57 7.96 45.61
C VAL A 574 -27.85 8.43 44.91
N PRO A 575 -29.04 8.02 45.37
CA PRO A 575 -30.29 8.47 44.78
C PRO A 575 -30.58 9.94 45.11
N VAL A 576 -30.95 10.71 44.10
CA VAL A 576 -31.33 12.13 44.16
C VAL A 576 -32.73 12.28 43.60
N GLN A 577 -33.63 12.90 44.35
CA GLN A 577 -34.99 13.20 43.90
C GLN A 577 -34.99 14.47 43.04
N LEU A 578 -35.18 14.33 41.73
CA LEU A 578 -35.23 15.45 40.78
C LEU A 578 -36.53 16.26 40.86
N GLY A 579 -37.60 15.64 41.36
CA GLY A 579 -38.91 16.26 41.47
C GLY A 579 -40.01 15.24 41.71
N GLU A 580 -41.25 15.73 41.76
CA GLU A 580 -42.44 14.94 42.01
C GLU A 580 -43.52 15.35 41.02
N THR A 581 -44.08 14.40 40.26
CA THR A 581 -45.15 14.64 39.31
C THR A 581 -46.47 14.11 39.87
N ILE A 582 -47.45 15.00 40.00
CA ILE A 582 -48.80 14.65 40.45
C ILE A 582 -49.63 14.27 39.22
N GLY A 583 -49.99 12.99 39.12
CA GLY A 583 -50.85 12.48 38.06
C GLY A 583 -52.32 12.89 38.23
N VAL A 584 -53.09 12.83 37.14
CA VAL A 584 -54.54 13.10 37.17
C VAL A 584 -55.22 12.06 38.07
N GLY A 585 -55.69 12.49 39.25
CA GLY A 585 -56.19 11.63 40.31
C GLY A 585 -55.47 11.80 41.66
N GLY A 586 -54.42 12.62 41.74
CA GLY A 586 -53.73 12.93 42.99
C GLY A 586 -52.68 11.89 43.44
N SER A 587 -52.35 10.93 42.56
CA SER A 587 -51.22 10.03 42.79
C SER A 587 -49.91 10.76 42.49
N SER A 588 -48.98 10.72 43.44
CA SER A 588 -47.68 11.37 43.35
C SER A 588 -46.60 10.38 42.95
N THR A 589 -45.82 10.70 41.92
CA THR A 589 -44.67 9.89 41.48
C THR A 589 -43.40 10.70 41.63
N THR A 590 -42.47 10.25 42.47
CA THR A 590 -41.15 10.87 42.62
C THR A 590 -40.19 10.37 41.54
N ASN A 591 -39.45 11.29 40.93
CA ASN A 591 -38.42 10.95 39.94
C ASN A 591 -37.05 10.90 40.64
N ILE A 592 -36.40 9.74 40.60
CA ILE A 592 -35.13 9.46 41.28
C ILE A 592 -34.04 9.23 40.23
N GLN A 593 -32.95 10.00 40.32
CA GLN A 593 -31.74 9.82 39.51
C GLN A 593 -30.59 9.38 40.43
N TYR A 594 -29.86 8.35 40.05
CA TYR A 594 -28.65 7.95 40.75
C TYR A 594 -27.46 8.81 40.29
N ARG A 595 -26.69 9.33 41.24
CA ARG A 595 -25.43 10.06 41.00
C ARG A 595 -24.27 9.27 41.61
N PRO A 596 -23.21 8.93 40.86
CA PRO A 596 -22.03 8.29 41.43
C PRO A 596 -21.33 9.23 42.41
N THR A 597 -20.79 8.66 43.48
CA THR A 597 -19.92 9.34 44.45
C THR A 597 -18.73 8.45 44.78
N GLY A 598 -17.59 9.03 45.12
CA GLY A 598 -16.37 8.34 45.51
C GLY A 598 -15.14 8.88 44.81
N ILE A 599 -14.15 8.02 44.58
CA ILE A 599 -12.90 8.35 43.90
C ILE A 599 -13.02 7.89 42.44
N GLU A 600 -12.83 8.82 41.52
CA GLU A 600 -12.57 8.54 40.11
C GLU A 600 -11.15 8.99 39.76
N LEU A 601 -10.34 8.08 39.23
CA LEU A 601 -9.02 8.37 38.72
C LEU A 601 -8.93 7.88 37.27
N ASN A 602 -8.79 8.84 36.37
CA ASN A 602 -8.53 8.66 34.96
C ASN A 602 -7.06 9.05 34.68
N ILE A 603 -6.33 8.20 33.96
CA ILE A 603 -4.92 8.40 33.71
C ILE A 603 -4.47 7.84 32.36
N THR A 604 -3.67 8.62 31.64
CA THR A 604 -3.04 8.23 30.37
C THR A 604 -1.52 8.36 30.53
N PRO A 605 -0.77 7.25 30.66
CA PRO A 605 0.69 7.28 30.72
C PRO A 605 1.31 7.31 29.32
N ARG A 606 2.39 8.08 29.19
CA ARG A 606 3.30 8.06 28.04
C ARG A 606 4.74 7.92 28.53
N ILE A 607 5.31 6.74 28.28
CA ILE A 607 6.67 6.37 28.66
C ILE A 607 7.65 6.86 27.58
N ASN A 608 8.80 7.39 28.01
CA ASN A 608 9.94 7.72 27.15
C ASN A 608 11.11 6.77 27.46
N ASP A 609 12.03 6.58 26.51
CA ASP A 609 13.14 5.63 26.60
C ASP A 609 14.10 5.90 27.79
N ASP A 610 14.17 7.14 28.27
CA ASP A 610 14.96 7.57 29.44
C ASP A 610 14.38 7.11 30.81
N GLY A 611 13.34 6.27 30.83
CA GLY A 611 12.66 5.85 32.07
C GLY A 611 11.84 6.97 32.73
N VAL A 612 11.42 7.96 31.92
CA VAL A 612 10.58 9.08 32.35
C VAL A 612 9.16 8.84 31.86
N VAL A 613 8.19 8.94 32.76
CA VAL A 613 6.76 8.78 32.47
C VAL A 613 6.07 10.15 32.50
N ASN A 614 5.49 10.54 31.38
CA ASN A 614 4.54 11.63 31.29
C ASN A 614 3.16 11.07 31.64
N LEU A 615 2.43 11.70 32.55
CA LEU A 615 1.10 11.27 32.99
C LEU A 615 0.12 12.41 32.79
N THR A 616 -0.89 12.21 31.93
CA THR A 616 -2.10 13.04 31.96
C THR A 616 -3.06 12.43 32.96
N ILE A 617 -3.49 13.21 33.96
CA ILE A 617 -4.24 12.74 35.12
C ILE A 617 -5.48 13.62 35.25
N ARG A 618 -6.66 12.99 35.35
CA ARG A 618 -7.88 13.60 35.84
C ARG A 618 -8.40 12.80 37.02
N GLN A 619 -8.48 13.43 38.19
CA GLN A 619 -8.90 12.80 39.43
C GLN A 619 -10.06 13.59 40.04
N GLU A 620 -11.21 12.94 40.21
CA GLU A 620 -12.35 13.45 40.96
C GLU A 620 -12.45 12.70 42.30
N LEU A 621 -12.68 13.44 43.38
CA LEU A 621 -13.13 12.92 44.67
C LEU A 621 -14.46 13.58 44.99
N SER A 622 -15.51 12.77 45.08
CA SER A 622 -16.86 13.20 45.44
C SER A 622 -17.33 12.49 46.70
N SER A 623 -17.92 13.23 47.63
CA SER A 623 -18.46 12.70 48.88
C SER A 623 -19.85 13.28 49.19
N VAL A 624 -20.65 12.51 49.94
CA VAL A 624 -21.95 12.98 50.46
C VAL A 624 -21.74 13.61 51.83
N SER A 625 -22.26 14.82 52.01
CA SER A 625 -22.40 15.42 53.33
C SER A 625 -23.57 14.76 54.09
N GLU A 626 -23.39 14.53 55.39
CA GLU A 626 -24.45 14.06 56.30
C GLU A 626 -25.61 15.08 56.43
N SER A 627 -25.41 16.33 56.00
CA SER A 627 -26.44 17.36 55.99
C SER A 627 -27.42 17.19 54.83
N SER A 628 -28.71 17.04 55.14
CA SER A 628 -29.77 17.03 54.12
C SER A 628 -29.97 18.43 53.54
N GLY A 629 -29.88 18.54 52.21
CA GLY A 629 -30.18 19.74 51.44
C GLY A 629 -31.68 19.91 51.15
N VAL A 630 -31.98 20.66 50.10
CA VAL A 630 -33.37 20.99 49.71
C VAL A 630 -34.14 19.71 49.35
N GLY A 631 -35.32 19.52 49.95
CA GLY A 631 -36.20 18.39 49.63
C GLY A 631 -35.65 17.02 50.09
N ASN A 632 -34.85 16.98 51.15
CA ASN A 632 -34.13 15.81 51.66
C ASN A 632 -33.03 15.25 50.71
N ASN A 633 -32.70 15.94 49.61
CA ASN A 633 -31.59 15.53 48.76
C ASN A 633 -30.24 15.71 49.46
N PRO A 634 -29.28 14.79 49.31
CA PRO A 634 -27.93 14.93 49.85
C PRO A 634 -27.18 16.10 49.19
N ILE A 635 -26.26 16.73 49.94
CA ILE A 635 -25.29 17.68 49.40
C ILE A 635 -24.04 16.90 48.97
N PHE A 636 -23.57 17.15 47.75
CA PHE A 636 -22.35 16.55 47.20
C PHE A 636 -21.18 17.54 47.32
N GLU A 637 -20.09 17.15 47.97
CA GLU A 637 -18.82 17.85 47.91
C GLU A 637 -17.97 17.21 46.80
N ASN A 638 -17.58 17.98 45.78
CA ASN A 638 -16.73 17.52 44.69
C ASN A 638 -15.37 18.24 44.73
N GLN A 639 -14.29 17.51 44.51
CA GLN A 639 -12.92 17.98 44.38
C GLN A 639 -12.32 17.38 43.11
N GLU A 640 -11.89 18.20 42.16
CA GLU A 640 -11.37 17.75 40.87
C GLU A 640 -9.97 18.32 40.63
N ILE A 641 -9.07 17.49 40.12
CA ILE A 641 -7.73 17.89 39.67
C ILE A 641 -7.49 17.29 38.27
N GLU A 642 -7.28 18.17 37.29
CA GLU A 642 -6.77 17.81 35.96
C GLU A 642 -5.38 18.42 35.77
N THR A 643 -4.39 17.58 35.46
CA THR A 643 -2.99 18.01 35.30
C THR A 643 -2.20 17.07 34.42
N THR A 644 -1.11 17.56 33.82
CA THR A 644 -0.09 16.73 33.17
C THR A 644 1.22 16.86 33.93
N VAL A 645 1.79 15.73 34.34
CA VAL A 645 3.00 15.68 35.18
C VAL A 645 4.06 14.76 34.58
N VAL A 646 5.32 15.05 34.85
CA VAL A 646 6.47 14.29 34.36
C VAL A 646 7.24 13.75 35.56
N VAL A 647 7.42 12.43 35.62
CA VAL A 647 7.98 11.73 36.79
C VAL A 647 8.95 10.65 36.30
N ARG A 648 10.03 10.38 37.05
CA ARG A 648 10.88 9.21 36.76
C ARG A 648 10.23 7.93 37.30
N ASP A 649 10.59 6.81 36.70
CA ASP A 649 10.21 5.48 37.18
C ASP A 649 10.51 5.31 38.69
N GLY A 650 9.50 4.87 39.45
CA GLY A 650 9.60 4.60 40.87
C GLY A 650 9.71 5.83 41.79
N GLU A 651 9.69 7.06 41.28
CA GLU A 651 9.74 8.29 42.09
C GLU A 651 8.34 8.77 42.52
N ASN A 652 8.26 9.45 43.67
CA ASN A 652 7.01 10.04 44.15
C ASN A 652 6.88 11.48 43.62
N VAL A 653 5.73 11.82 43.04
CA VAL A 653 5.35 13.19 42.73
C VAL A 653 4.16 13.65 43.58
N VAL A 654 4.17 14.91 44.00
CA VAL A 654 3.03 15.56 44.63
C VAL A 654 2.24 16.26 43.54
N LEU A 655 1.01 15.82 43.28
CA LEU A 655 0.17 16.41 42.22
C LEU A 655 -0.41 17.76 42.65
N GLY A 656 -0.65 17.91 43.95
CA GLY A 656 -1.15 19.14 44.55
C GLY A 656 -1.61 18.93 45.99
N GLY A 657 -2.14 20.00 46.55
CA GLY A 657 -2.82 19.98 47.84
C GLY A 657 -3.59 21.27 48.09
N LEU A 658 -4.65 21.18 48.90
CA LEU A 658 -5.49 22.30 49.29
C LEU A 658 -5.51 22.39 50.81
N ILE A 659 -5.18 23.56 51.35
CA ILE A 659 -5.37 23.87 52.77
C ILE A 659 -6.42 24.98 52.84
N GLN A 660 -7.61 24.64 53.33
CA GLN A 660 -8.70 25.57 53.58
C GLN A 660 -8.84 25.75 55.08
N SER A 661 -8.92 27.00 55.55
CA SER A 661 -9.28 27.31 56.93
C SER A 661 -10.46 28.26 56.97
N SER A 662 -11.45 27.92 57.79
CA SER A 662 -12.61 28.73 58.12
C SER A 662 -12.54 29.09 59.60
N ASN A 663 -12.78 30.35 59.94
CA ASN A 663 -12.90 30.81 61.31
C ASN A 663 -14.17 31.65 61.42
N ASN A 664 -15.10 31.20 62.26
CA ASN A 664 -16.36 31.88 62.53
C ASN A 664 -16.46 32.21 64.03
N SER A 665 -16.15 33.46 64.37
CA SER A 665 -16.32 34.01 65.72
C SER A 665 -17.67 34.69 65.88
N PHE A 666 -18.58 34.10 66.66
CA PHE A 666 -19.87 34.66 67.02
C PHE A 666 -19.84 35.23 68.44
N ASN A 667 -20.21 36.50 68.61
CA ASN A 667 -20.23 37.15 69.92
C ASN A 667 -21.52 37.98 70.09
N THR A 668 -22.35 37.58 71.05
CA THR A 668 -23.59 38.26 71.43
C THR A 668 -23.52 38.64 72.90
N GLY A 669 -24.06 39.78 73.33
CA GLY A 669 -24.03 40.13 74.77
C GLY A 669 -24.73 41.43 75.10
N VAL A 670 -24.83 41.73 76.39
CA VAL A 670 -25.48 42.95 76.88
C VAL A 670 -24.65 44.17 76.46
N PRO A 671 -25.21 45.13 75.70
CA PRO A 671 -24.48 46.31 75.24
C PRO A 671 -23.84 47.08 76.41
N GLY A 672 -22.55 47.40 76.28
CA GLY A 672 -21.78 48.11 77.30
C GLY A 672 -21.12 47.15 78.30
N LEU A 673 -21.90 46.34 79.01
CA LEU A 673 -21.35 45.39 80.01
C LEU A 673 -20.44 44.33 79.36
N ASN A 674 -20.77 43.86 78.16
CA ASN A 674 -19.96 42.89 77.41
C ASN A 674 -18.54 43.38 77.05
N ARG A 675 -18.25 44.68 77.17
CA ARG A 675 -16.93 45.28 76.86
C ARG A 675 -16.08 45.59 78.09
N VAL A 676 -16.58 45.36 79.31
CA VAL A 676 -15.83 45.62 80.54
C VAL A 676 -14.68 44.61 80.68
N PRO A 677 -13.41 45.01 80.81
CA PRO A 677 -12.31 44.07 81.00
C PRO A 677 -12.52 43.24 82.29
N GLY A 678 -12.22 41.94 82.22
CA GLY A 678 -12.45 40.99 83.31
C GLY A 678 -13.90 40.49 83.42
N LEU A 679 -14.87 41.40 83.59
CA LEU A 679 -16.28 41.02 83.81
C LEU A 679 -17.10 40.79 82.53
N GLY A 680 -16.69 41.34 81.40
CA GLY A 680 -17.50 41.34 80.17
C GLY A 680 -17.84 39.94 79.64
N ARG A 681 -16.97 38.94 79.90
CA ARG A 681 -17.19 37.54 79.49
C ARG A 681 -18.36 36.86 80.22
N LEU A 682 -18.80 37.39 81.36
CA LEU A 682 -20.02 36.94 82.05
C LEU A 682 -21.29 37.59 81.47
N PHE A 683 -21.15 38.70 80.73
CA PHE A 683 -22.23 39.46 80.09
C PHE A 683 -22.26 39.28 78.57
N SER A 684 -21.54 38.28 78.05
CA SER A 684 -21.50 37.87 76.66
C SER A 684 -21.61 36.35 76.51
N TYR A 685 -22.06 35.93 75.35
CA TYR A 685 -21.98 34.59 74.80
C TYR A 685 -21.01 34.63 73.61
N GLN A 686 -19.93 33.86 73.70
CA GLN A 686 -18.92 33.73 72.65
C GLN A 686 -18.96 32.29 72.11
N ARG A 687 -18.96 32.13 70.79
CA ARG A 687 -18.74 30.83 70.13
C ARG A 687 -17.73 31.03 69.00
N ASP A 688 -16.59 30.38 69.11
CA ASP A 688 -15.52 30.40 68.11
C ASP A 688 -15.41 29.00 67.49
N ASN A 689 -15.76 28.88 66.20
CA ASN A 689 -15.63 27.66 65.42
C ASN A 689 -14.48 27.82 64.41
N ASN A 690 -13.43 27.02 64.57
CA ASN A 690 -12.32 26.91 63.64
C ASN A 690 -12.38 25.57 62.91
N GLU A 691 -12.37 25.61 61.58
CA GLU A 691 -12.32 24.42 60.74
C GLU A 691 -11.08 24.51 59.83
N ARG A 692 -10.33 23.42 59.70
CA ARG A 692 -9.16 23.32 58.81
C ARG A 692 -9.24 22.00 58.04
N ARG A 693 -9.38 22.10 56.72
CA ARG A 693 -9.33 20.97 55.78
C ARG A 693 -8.00 20.99 55.07
N GLU A 694 -7.30 19.87 55.07
CA GLU A 694 -6.07 19.66 54.30
C GLU A 694 -6.25 18.46 53.37
N LEU A 695 -5.92 18.64 52.10
CA LEU A 695 -5.87 17.58 51.09
C LEU A 695 -4.44 17.50 50.55
N PHE A 696 -3.89 16.29 50.47
CA PHE A 696 -2.61 16.01 49.84
C PHE A 696 -2.72 14.79 48.94
N ILE A 697 -2.24 14.92 47.70
CA ILE A 697 -2.28 13.85 46.70
C ILE A 697 -0.87 13.58 46.18
N VAL A 698 -0.42 12.35 46.41
CA VAL A 698 0.90 11.84 45.99
C VAL A 698 0.69 10.69 45.03
N LEU A 699 1.47 10.64 43.96
CA LEU A 699 1.43 9.58 42.95
C LEU A 699 2.84 9.03 42.73
N ARG A 700 2.93 7.71 42.51
CA ARG A 700 4.16 7.00 42.18
C ARG A 700 3.90 6.07 40.97
N PRO A 701 4.47 6.36 39.79
CA PRO A 701 4.45 5.42 38.67
C PRO A 701 5.58 4.40 38.82
N GLU A 702 5.35 3.19 38.32
CA GLU A 702 6.33 2.09 38.27
C GLU A 702 6.17 1.38 36.92
N ILE A 703 7.22 1.36 36.11
CA ILE A 703 7.21 0.74 34.78
C ILE A 703 7.30 -0.79 34.92
N VAL A 704 6.40 -1.51 34.27
CA VAL A 704 6.35 -2.98 34.29
C VAL A 704 6.70 -3.52 32.90
N ASN A 705 7.67 -4.44 32.83
CA ASN A 705 8.16 -5.02 31.57
C ASN A 705 8.06 -6.55 31.57
N LEU A 706 6.98 -7.04 30.97
CA LEU A 706 6.63 -8.47 30.87
C LEU A 706 7.71 -9.34 30.17
N ASN A 707 8.54 -8.74 29.31
CA ASN A 707 9.61 -9.47 28.61
C ASN A 707 10.87 -9.66 29.47
N SER A 708 11.00 -8.90 30.57
CA SER A 708 12.08 -9.11 31.53
C SER A 708 11.73 -10.29 32.45
N GLN A 709 12.26 -11.48 32.15
CA GLN A 709 11.95 -12.74 32.87
C GLN A 709 12.35 -12.76 34.37
N ASN A 710 12.80 -11.65 34.93
CA ASN A 710 13.36 -11.51 36.28
C ASN A 710 12.68 -10.40 37.09
N ASP A 711 11.38 -10.14 36.87
CA ASP A 711 10.64 -9.14 37.65
C ASP A 711 10.40 -9.61 39.10
N ALA A 712 11.43 -9.45 39.92
CA ALA A 712 11.38 -9.57 41.38
C ALA A 712 10.28 -8.66 41.97
N ASN A 713 9.99 -7.55 41.28
CA ASN A 713 8.92 -6.62 41.60
C ASN A 713 7.53 -7.27 41.49
N PHE A 714 7.24 -8.00 40.40
CA PHE A 714 5.96 -8.72 40.26
C PHE A 714 5.78 -9.81 41.34
N ARG A 715 6.85 -10.56 41.65
CA ARG A 715 6.83 -11.53 42.77
C ARG A 715 6.66 -10.87 44.14
N ALA A 716 7.24 -9.68 44.34
CA ALA A 716 7.06 -8.89 45.55
C ALA A 716 5.65 -8.27 45.67
N ILE A 717 5.02 -7.93 44.55
CA ILE A 717 3.62 -7.48 44.52
C ILE A 717 2.69 -8.64 44.90
N LEU A 718 2.85 -9.82 44.27
CA LEU A 718 2.09 -11.01 44.62
C LEU A 718 2.23 -11.39 46.10
N SER A 719 3.45 -11.39 46.66
CA SER A 719 3.65 -11.73 48.07
C SER A 719 3.04 -10.71 49.03
N ARG A 720 2.92 -9.43 48.64
CA ARG A 720 2.20 -8.41 49.42
C ARG A 720 0.69 -8.62 49.40
N PHE A 721 0.12 -9.04 48.27
CA PHE A 721 -1.29 -9.44 48.20
C PHE A 721 -1.57 -10.69 49.02
N GLU A 722 -0.68 -11.69 48.96
CA GLU A 722 -0.80 -12.94 49.72
C GLU A 722 -0.73 -12.69 51.24
N MET A 723 0.23 -11.88 51.72
CA MET A 723 0.28 -11.44 53.12
C MET A 723 -0.93 -10.58 53.54
N ALA A 724 -1.48 -9.77 52.63
CA ALA A 724 -2.67 -8.97 52.93
C ALA A 724 -3.94 -9.81 53.02
N ALA A 725 -4.07 -10.85 52.18
CA ALA A 725 -5.16 -11.82 52.25
C ALA A 725 -5.06 -12.67 53.54
N GLU A 726 -3.87 -13.15 53.90
CA GLU A 726 -3.63 -13.89 55.14
C GLU A 726 -3.94 -13.06 56.41
N LEU A 727 -3.77 -11.74 56.36
CA LEU A 727 -4.19 -10.79 57.41
C LEU A 727 -5.71 -10.56 57.48
N ILE A 728 -6.45 -10.83 56.40
CA ILE A 728 -7.92 -10.68 56.34
C ILE A 728 -8.61 -11.98 56.75
N ASP A 729 -8.12 -13.15 56.30
CA ASP A 729 -8.61 -14.47 56.72
C ASP A 729 -8.20 -14.84 58.17
N GLY A 730 -7.29 -14.06 58.78
CA GLY A 730 -6.79 -14.26 60.14
C GLY A 730 -7.55 -13.52 61.27
N GLN A 731 -8.75 -12.99 61.01
CA GLN A 731 -9.59 -12.22 61.96
C GLN A 731 -10.87 -12.98 62.36
#